data_AF-A0A835N1S9-F1
#
_entry.id   AF-A0A835N1S9-F1
#
_cell.length_a   1.000
_cell.length_b   1.000
_cell.length_c   1.000
_cell.angle_alpha   90.00
_cell.angle_beta   90.00
_cell.angle_gamma   90.00
#
_symmetry.space_group_name_H-M   'P 1'
#
loop_
_entity.id
_entity.type
_entity.pdbx_description
1 polymer ?
#
loop_
_entity_poly.entity_id
_entity_poly.type
_entity_poly.pdbx_seq_one_letter_code
_entity_poly.pdbx_strand_id
1 'polypeptide(L)'
;MDIAANVPRWTPSPSPTRSLLKEPETKAIPSKREASVDDLELQSIVSEEDGKPAAAGPMFPFSTGLTTGPDPPPYSGTYEASSMAIDMNEGTNYDGGKGLTSKGSTNGLLLTWTELWVTVPDGKNGGRPILQGLTGYAEPGEILAIMGPSGSGKTTLLDALAGRLSSNTHQTGEILINGRKETLVFGTSAYVTQDDILMTTLTVREAVHYSAQLQLPHSMPTSEKKERAEITIREMGLQGSADTRIGGWSVKGISGGQKRRVSICIEILTRPKLLFLDEPTSGLDSASSYHVVNHIVKLARQDGRTIVASIHQPSSEVFELFHNLCLLSSGETIYFGPVSMAEQFFSSNGFPCPTLRNPSDHYLRTINTDFDMDVEQGHGGSTGDAISILVKSYKSSEISQRVYQRAASIRDQKGGIPEKKGSQASFITQCLVLTERSFINMYRDLGYYWLRLGVYIALCLCVGTIYYDIGLTFGSIQARGSMLMFVAAFLTFMAIGGFPSFVEDMKIFGRERLNGHYGVGAFVVGNTLSSIPYLLMISLIPGAMAYYLVGLQKSLEHFVCFALLLFVCMMLVESLMMIVASIVPDFLMGIITGAGIQGVMMLNGGFFRLPDDLPKPFWRYPMYYIAFHKYANQGVYKNEFQGVTFPNNIAGGPPTITGDEILKNTWQVETGYSKWIDIAILFGMVILYRLMFFGILKLVEKAYVTQDDTLMTTLTVREAVHYSAQLQLPDSMPTSEKRERAEITIREMGLQGSADTRIGGWSVKGISGGQKRRVSICIEILTRPKLLFLDEPTSGLDSAASYHVMKHIVKLARQDGRTIVASIHQPSSEVFELFHNLCLLSSGKTVYFGPVSMAEQFFSSNGFPCPTLRNPSDHYLRTINADFDMDIEQGHGGSTEEAISVLVKSYKSSDICLRVCSEQLPYATREFNLIRLLFLKKGGIPEKKGSQASFITQCLVLTERSFINMYRDLGYYWLRLGIYIALCLCVGTIFYDIDLTFGSIQARGSMLMFVAGFLTFMAISGFLSFVEDMKIFGRERLNGHYDVGAFVVGNMLSSIPYLLMISLIPGAMAYYLVGLQKSLEHFVCFALILFVCMMLVESLMMIVASIMQDFLMGIITGAGIQGVMMLNGGFFRLPDDLPKPF
;
A
#
# COMPACT_ATOMS: atom_id res chain seq x y z
N MET A 1 33.82 27.15 11.47
CA MET A 1 33.11 26.17 12.31
C MET A 1 31.89 26.89 12.85
N ASP A 2 30.80 26.84 12.08
CA ASP A 2 29.49 27.34 12.47
C ASP A 2 28.50 26.22 12.13
N ILE A 3 27.80 25.73 13.16
CA ILE A 3 26.81 24.67 13.05
C ILE A 3 25.48 25.35 12.70
N ALA A 4 25.06 25.20 11.44
CA ALA A 4 23.75 25.61 10.97
C ALA A 4 22.66 24.83 11.73
N ALA A 5 21.79 25.56 12.43
CA ALA A 5 20.67 25.00 13.16
C ALA A 5 19.57 24.54 12.19
N ASN A 6 19.28 23.24 12.19
CA ASN A 6 18.15 22.64 11.49
C ASN A 6 16.81 23.14 12.07
N VAL A 7 16.02 23.80 11.23
CA VAL A 7 14.66 24.27 11.54
C VAL A 7 13.65 23.13 11.30
N PRO A 8 12.73 22.83 12.22
CA PRO A 8 11.71 21.80 12.02
C PRO A 8 10.59 22.22 11.04
N ARG A 9 10.11 21.26 10.26
CA ARG A 9 9.31 21.36 9.02
C ARG A 9 7.82 21.75 9.16
N TRP A 10 7.41 22.44 10.22
CA TRP A 10 5.98 22.75 10.50
C TRP A 10 5.64 24.23 10.73
N THR A 11 6.55 25.16 10.46
CA THR A 11 6.23 26.59 10.45
C THR A 11 5.74 27.03 9.06
N PRO A 12 4.58 27.71 8.94
CA PRO A 12 4.25 28.43 7.72
C PRO A 12 5.24 29.59 7.57
N SER A 13 5.98 29.62 6.47
CA SER A 13 6.84 30.74 6.10
C SER A 13 5.97 31.97 5.80
N PRO A 14 6.16 33.12 6.47
CA PRO A 14 5.47 34.34 6.09
C PRO A 14 6.05 34.87 4.77
N SER A 15 5.18 35.16 3.80
CA SER A 15 5.50 35.95 2.61
C SER A 15 5.96 37.36 3.03
N PRO A 16 6.92 38.00 2.33
CA PRO A 16 7.49 39.25 2.78
C PRO A 16 6.58 40.44 2.41
N THR A 17 5.90 41.01 3.41
CA THR A 17 5.25 42.32 3.27
C THR A 17 6.20 43.42 3.72
N ARG A 18 6.34 44.42 2.85
CA ARG A 18 7.21 45.60 2.91
C ARG A 18 6.65 46.65 3.87
N SER A 19 7.41 47.04 4.89
CA SER A 19 7.27 48.32 5.61
C SER A 19 8.57 48.59 6.39
N LEU A 20 9.47 49.45 5.93
CA LEU A 20 9.52 50.89 6.26
C LEU A 20 9.30 51.17 7.76
N LEU A 21 10.40 51.28 8.50
CA LEU A 21 10.75 52.46 9.31
C LEU A 21 12.16 52.26 9.94
N LYS A 22 13.07 53.14 9.51
CA LYS A 22 14.33 53.55 10.15
C LYS A 22 14.01 54.11 11.56
N GLU A 23 14.87 54.06 12.59
CA GLU A 23 16.20 54.71 12.74
C GLU A 23 16.66 54.54 14.23
N PRO A 24 17.78 55.13 14.72
CA PRO A 24 19.20 54.79 14.59
C PRO A 24 19.86 54.46 15.97
N GLU A 25 21.09 53.93 16.04
CA GLU A 25 22.33 54.58 16.54
C GLU A 25 23.16 53.42 17.19
N THR A 26 24.49 53.29 17.20
CA THR A 26 25.64 54.19 16.98
C THR A 26 26.91 53.33 16.82
N LYS A 27 27.81 53.74 15.90
CA LYS A 27 29.31 53.78 15.92
C LYS A 27 30.09 52.61 16.57
N ALA A 28 31.16 52.03 16.01
CA ALA A 28 32.27 52.62 15.25
C ALA A 28 33.10 51.54 14.50
N ILE A 29 33.72 51.95 13.38
CA ILE A 29 34.77 51.26 12.60
C ILE A 29 36.12 51.91 12.97
N PRO A 30 37.31 51.31 12.70
CA PRO A 30 38.01 51.65 11.45
C PRO A 30 38.91 50.55 10.81
N SER A 31 38.76 50.43 9.47
CA SER A 31 39.81 50.51 8.43
C SER A 31 40.68 49.27 8.11
N LYS A 32 41.17 49.01 6.87
CA LYS A 32 41.44 49.88 5.70
C LYS A 32 41.81 49.05 4.43
N ARG A 33 41.75 49.72 3.26
CA ARG A 33 42.25 49.46 1.86
C ARG A 33 41.15 49.09 0.85
N GLU A 34 40.63 50.04 0.05
CA GLU A 34 41.18 50.71 -1.17
C GLU A 34 41.32 49.74 -2.36
N ALA A 35 40.88 49.99 -3.61
CA ALA A 35 40.16 51.07 -4.30
C ALA A 35 39.73 50.51 -5.69
N SER A 36 38.45 50.59 -6.10
CA SER A 36 37.83 51.48 -7.11
C SER A 36 38.39 51.46 -8.55
N VAL A 37 37.51 51.27 -9.54
CA VAL A 37 37.35 52.14 -10.74
C VAL A 37 35.90 52.01 -11.22
N ASP A 38 35.14 53.11 -11.15
CA ASP A 38 33.91 53.39 -11.90
C ASP A 38 34.26 53.84 -13.32
N ASP A 39 33.37 53.66 -14.31
CA ASP A 39 32.70 54.79 -14.96
C ASP A 39 31.83 54.45 -16.20
N LEU A 40 30.71 55.21 -16.29
CA LEU A 40 30.04 55.77 -17.49
C LEU A 40 29.26 54.83 -18.45
N GLU A 41 28.22 55.24 -19.17
CA GLU A 41 27.19 56.30 -19.06
C GLU A 41 26.17 56.02 -20.19
N LEU A 42 25.13 56.85 -20.25
CA LEU A 42 23.96 56.88 -21.13
C LEU A 42 24.26 57.17 -22.63
N GLN A 43 23.20 56.99 -23.45
CA GLN A 43 22.77 57.77 -24.65
C GLN A 43 22.95 57.24 -26.10
N SER A 44 21.79 56.90 -26.69
CA SER A 44 21.18 57.47 -27.94
C SER A 44 21.69 57.09 -29.36
N ILE A 45 20.79 57.35 -30.34
CA ILE A 45 20.90 57.36 -31.83
C ILE A 45 20.35 56.08 -32.52
N VAL A 46 19.56 56.03 -33.62
CA VAL A 46 18.58 56.85 -34.40
C VAL A 46 18.33 56.09 -35.74
N SER A 47 17.18 56.34 -36.41
CA SER A 47 16.77 56.05 -37.82
C SER A 47 16.15 54.68 -38.16
N GLU A 48 14.87 54.61 -38.54
CA GLU A 48 14.22 54.75 -39.91
C GLU A 48 14.43 53.48 -40.76
N GLU A 49 13.45 52.79 -41.35
CA GLU A 49 12.42 53.22 -42.33
C GLU A 49 11.29 52.16 -42.49
N ASP A 50 10.07 52.65 -42.73
CA ASP A 50 8.95 52.21 -43.59
C ASP A 50 8.36 50.78 -43.68
N GLY A 51 7.00 50.75 -43.65
CA GLY A 51 6.18 49.68 -44.25
C GLY A 51 4.81 49.39 -43.59
N LYS A 52 3.81 50.28 -43.74
CA LYS A 52 2.36 50.02 -43.52
C LYS A 52 1.67 49.86 -44.91
N PRO A 53 0.34 49.57 -45.05
CA PRO A 53 -0.69 49.07 -44.11
C PRO A 53 -1.68 48.03 -44.73
N ALA A 54 -2.61 47.49 -43.93
CA ALA A 54 -4.07 47.44 -44.19
C ALA A 54 -4.75 46.57 -43.09
N ALA A 55 -5.46 47.17 -42.12
CA ALA A 55 -6.92 47.38 -42.10
C ALA A 55 -7.67 46.14 -41.54
N ALA A 56 -8.57 46.20 -40.55
CA ALA A 56 -9.21 47.28 -39.80
C ALA A 56 -9.65 46.72 -38.42
N GLY A 57 -9.66 47.55 -37.37
CA GLY A 57 -10.28 47.24 -36.08
C GLY A 57 -11.79 47.56 -36.09
N PRO A 58 -12.40 47.96 -34.95
CA PRO A 58 -12.10 47.62 -33.57
C PRO A 58 -13.38 47.27 -32.78
N MET A 59 -13.17 47.02 -31.49
CA MET A 59 -14.15 46.75 -30.44
C MET A 59 -14.77 48.05 -29.88
N PHE A 60 -16.03 47.94 -29.39
CA PHE A 60 -16.74 48.76 -28.37
C PHE A 60 -17.31 50.15 -28.75
N PRO A 61 -18.44 50.60 -28.12
CA PRO A 61 -18.37 51.28 -26.80
C PRO A 61 -19.57 51.16 -25.82
N PHE A 62 -19.23 51.15 -24.52
CA PHE A 62 -19.78 51.84 -23.32
C PHE A 62 -21.25 52.29 -23.13
N SER A 63 -21.72 52.03 -21.89
CA SER A 63 -22.35 52.96 -20.89
C SER A 63 -23.88 53.11 -20.75
N THR A 64 -24.32 52.94 -19.48
CA THR A 64 -25.27 53.71 -18.63
C THR A 64 -26.41 54.56 -19.23
N GLY A 65 -27.63 54.40 -18.67
CA GLY A 65 -28.67 55.45 -18.65
C GLY A 65 -30.10 54.97 -18.32
N LEU A 66 -30.70 55.55 -17.26
CA LEU A 66 -32.10 55.42 -16.79
C LEU A 66 -33.16 55.76 -17.88
N THR A 67 -34.37 55.18 -17.78
CA THR A 67 -35.66 55.91 -17.62
C THR A 67 -36.91 54.98 -17.52
N THR A 68 -37.79 55.31 -16.55
CA THR A 68 -39.27 55.28 -16.54
C THR A 68 -40.06 53.95 -16.59
N GLY A 69 -40.85 53.70 -15.54
CA GLY A 69 -42.00 52.74 -15.52
C GLY A 69 -43.19 53.19 -16.38
N PRO A 70 -44.31 52.42 -16.43
CA PRO A 70 -45.23 52.29 -15.28
C PRO A 70 -45.82 50.87 -15.03
N ASP A 71 -46.37 50.67 -13.81
CA ASP A 71 -47.19 49.55 -13.27
C ASP A 71 -48.44 49.20 -14.13
N PRO A 72 -49.17 48.04 -14.02
CA PRO A 72 -49.70 47.37 -12.78
C PRO A 72 -49.94 45.81 -12.91
N PRO A 73 -50.85 45.10 -12.17
CA PRO A 73 -51.27 45.05 -10.75
C PRO A 73 -51.00 43.65 -10.08
N PRO A 74 -51.42 43.39 -8.81
CA PRO A 74 -50.89 42.31 -7.96
C PRO A 74 -51.81 41.08 -7.86
N TYR A 75 -51.28 39.87 -7.64
CA TYR A 75 -52.06 38.76 -7.09
C TYR A 75 -51.26 37.81 -6.19
N SER A 76 -51.79 37.69 -4.98
CA SER A 76 -51.60 36.65 -3.96
C SER A 76 -51.95 35.25 -4.46
N GLY A 77 -51.32 34.20 -3.92
CA GLY A 77 -51.86 32.84 -4.05
C GLY A 77 -50.92 31.74 -3.60
N THR A 78 -51.16 31.26 -2.39
CA THR A 78 -50.89 29.89 -1.89
C THR A 78 -51.10 28.80 -2.96
N TYR A 79 -50.19 27.83 -3.04
CA TYR A 79 -50.44 26.57 -3.75
C TYR A 79 -50.45 25.41 -2.76
N GLU A 80 -51.67 24.99 -2.43
CA GLU A 80 -52.00 23.68 -1.88
C GLU A 80 -51.71 22.58 -2.91
N ALA A 81 -51.31 21.42 -2.39
CA ALA A 81 -51.22 20.18 -3.12
C ALA A 81 -52.59 19.75 -3.66
N SER A 82 -52.65 19.24 -4.90
CA SER A 82 -53.83 18.53 -5.37
C SER A 82 -53.46 17.27 -6.15
N SER A 83 -54.03 16.17 -5.66
CA SER A 83 -54.07 14.82 -6.19
C SER A 83 -55.19 14.66 -7.23
N MET A 84 -54.92 14.01 -8.35
CA MET A 84 -55.94 13.37 -9.22
C MET A 84 -55.28 12.13 -9.84
N ALA A 85 -55.62 10.90 -9.43
CA ALA A 85 -56.81 10.12 -9.80
C ALA A 85 -56.90 9.84 -11.31
N ILE A 86 -56.57 8.60 -11.67
CA ILE A 86 -56.65 8.06 -13.04
C ILE A 86 -58.02 7.38 -13.18
N ASP A 87 -58.84 7.90 -14.09
CA ASP A 87 -60.10 7.28 -14.50
C ASP A 87 -59.85 6.32 -15.69
N MET A 88 -60.42 5.13 -15.61
CA MET A 88 -60.47 4.16 -16.71
C MET A 88 -61.67 4.48 -17.62
N ASN A 89 -61.49 4.39 -18.95
CA ASN A 89 -62.61 4.00 -19.81
C ASN A 89 -62.20 3.32 -21.12
N GLU A 90 -63.03 2.37 -21.54
CA GLU A 90 -62.86 1.43 -22.65
C GLU A 90 -63.26 2.00 -24.03
N GLY A 91 -62.58 1.51 -25.07
CA GLY A 91 -63.20 1.00 -26.31
C GLY A 91 -63.58 1.99 -27.44
N THR A 92 -62.85 1.94 -28.57
CA THR A 92 -63.40 1.71 -29.92
C THR A 92 -62.28 1.58 -30.99
N ASN A 93 -62.38 0.55 -31.82
CA ASN A 93 -61.54 0.29 -33.01
C ASN A 93 -61.99 1.15 -34.20
N TYR A 94 -61.06 1.69 -35.00
CA TYR A 94 -60.78 1.29 -36.41
C TYR A 94 -59.79 2.25 -37.12
N ASP A 95 -58.75 1.60 -37.66
CA ASP A 95 -58.05 1.79 -38.94
C ASP A 95 -56.97 2.87 -39.20
N GLY A 96 -55.80 2.36 -39.61
CA GLY A 96 -55.05 2.87 -40.77
C GLY A 96 -54.12 4.07 -40.61
N GLY A 97 -52.90 3.88 -40.09
CA GLY A 97 -51.84 4.89 -40.22
C GLY A 97 -50.46 4.45 -39.74
N LYS A 98 -49.55 4.17 -40.67
CA LYS A 98 -48.14 3.83 -40.44
C LYS A 98 -47.43 4.90 -39.60
N GLY A 99 -47.17 4.62 -38.33
CA GLY A 99 -46.25 5.36 -37.47
C GLY A 99 -45.08 4.46 -37.06
N LEU A 100 -43.87 4.81 -37.50
CA LEU A 100 -42.62 4.18 -37.09
C LEU A 100 -42.54 4.13 -35.55
N THR A 101 -42.71 2.94 -34.98
CA THR A 101 -42.23 2.67 -33.63
C THR A 101 -40.71 2.51 -33.71
N SER A 102 -39.99 3.60 -33.51
CA SER A 102 -38.62 3.52 -33.02
C SER A 102 -38.67 2.87 -31.63
N LYS A 103 -38.69 1.53 -31.59
CA LYS A 103 -38.19 0.77 -30.44
C LYS A 103 -36.71 1.14 -30.32
N GLY A 104 -36.43 2.19 -29.54
CA GLY A 104 -35.08 2.49 -29.09
C GLY A 104 -34.57 1.25 -28.35
N SER A 105 -33.69 0.50 -28.99
CA SER A 105 -32.93 -0.58 -28.36
C SER A 105 -32.15 0.04 -27.19
N THR A 106 -32.65 -0.08 -25.96
CA THR A 106 -31.91 0.31 -24.76
C THR A 106 -30.63 -0.51 -24.70
N ASN A 107 -29.52 0.15 -24.99
CA ASN A 107 -28.21 -0.49 -25.22
C ASN A 107 -27.47 -0.85 -23.91
N GLY A 108 -28.21 -0.93 -22.80
CA GLY A 108 -27.72 -1.15 -21.44
C GLY A 108 -27.60 -2.63 -21.08
N LEU A 109 -26.90 -2.93 -19.99
CA LEU A 109 -26.56 -4.29 -19.57
C LEU A 109 -27.32 -4.66 -18.30
N LEU A 110 -28.22 -5.63 -18.40
CA LEU A 110 -29.08 -6.10 -17.33
C LEU A 110 -28.41 -7.26 -16.58
N LEU A 111 -28.34 -7.18 -15.25
CA LEU A 111 -27.72 -8.21 -14.41
C LEU A 111 -28.80 -8.88 -13.55
N THR A 112 -28.76 -10.21 -13.43
CA THR A 112 -29.70 -11.00 -12.62
C THR A 112 -28.97 -12.12 -11.90
N TRP A 113 -29.37 -12.42 -10.67
CA TRP A 113 -28.88 -13.58 -9.93
C TRP A 113 -30.05 -14.29 -9.24
N THR A 114 -30.01 -15.61 -9.21
CA THR A 114 -31.08 -16.44 -8.64
C THR A 114 -30.49 -17.55 -7.79
N GLU A 115 -31.02 -17.71 -6.58
CA GLU A 115 -30.61 -18.73 -5.60
C GLU A 115 -29.08 -18.81 -5.42
N LEU A 116 -28.43 -17.64 -5.31
CA LEU A 116 -26.98 -17.55 -5.19
C LEU A 116 -26.52 -17.96 -3.79
N TRP A 117 -25.71 -19.01 -3.71
CA TRP A 117 -24.99 -19.40 -2.48
C TRP A 117 -23.49 -19.34 -2.67
N VAL A 118 -22.80 -18.94 -1.60
CA VAL A 118 -21.34 -18.89 -1.56
C VAL A 118 -20.87 -19.52 -0.26
N THR A 119 -20.07 -20.59 -0.34
CA THR A 119 -19.55 -21.32 0.83
C THR A 119 -18.03 -21.36 0.83
N VAL A 120 -17.42 -21.20 2.00
CA VAL A 120 -15.96 -21.24 2.19
C VAL A 120 -15.59 -22.46 3.05
N PRO A 121 -14.51 -23.20 2.73
CA PRO A 121 -14.05 -24.32 3.54
C PRO A 121 -13.64 -23.83 4.93
N ASP A 122 -14.25 -24.37 5.99
CA ASP A 122 -13.78 -24.16 7.36
C ASP A 122 -13.09 -25.45 7.83
N GLY A 123 -11.79 -25.37 8.08
CA GLY A 123 -10.88 -26.53 8.21
C GLY A 123 -11.21 -27.52 9.33
N LYS A 124 -12.24 -27.27 10.16
CA LYS A 124 -12.69 -28.16 11.23
C LYS A 124 -14.16 -28.60 11.16
N ASN A 125 -15.07 -27.90 10.47
CA ASN A 125 -16.53 -28.10 10.60
C ASN A 125 -17.32 -28.10 9.27
N GLY A 126 -16.71 -28.50 8.15
CA GLY A 126 -17.37 -28.41 6.84
C GLY A 126 -17.45 -26.96 6.34
N GLY A 127 -18.04 -26.75 5.16
CA GLY A 127 -18.08 -25.42 4.55
C GLY A 127 -19.00 -24.45 5.30
N ARG A 128 -18.51 -23.25 5.63
CA ARG A 128 -19.31 -22.16 6.20
C ARG A 128 -20.00 -21.37 5.06
N PRO A 129 -21.34 -21.29 5.03
CA PRO A 129 -22.03 -20.42 4.08
C PRO A 129 -21.81 -18.95 4.43
N ILE A 130 -21.41 -18.16 3.44
CA ILE A 130 -21.31 -16.69 3.52
C ILE A 130 -22.56 -16.06 2.92
N LEU A 131 -23.07 -16.60 1.81
CA LEU A 131 -24.31 -16.16 1.16
C LEU A 131 -25.29 -17.33 1.05
N GLN A 132 -26.57 -17.06 1.31
CA GLN A 132 -27.62 -18.07 1.48
C GLN A 132 -28.84 -17.78 0.58
N GLY A 133 -28.82 -18.29 -0.66
CA GLY A 133 -29.98 -18.28 -1.55
C GLY A 133 -30.46 -16.89 -1.98
N LEU A 134 -29.54 -15.99 -2.37
CA LEU A 134 -29.90 -14.63 -2.76
C LEU A 134 -30.49 -14.59 -4.17
N THR A 135 -31.55 -13.80 -4.36
CA THR A 135 -32.17 -13.55 -5.67
C THR A 135 -32.41 -12.05 -5.86
N GLY A 136 -32.06 -11.51 -7.03
CA GLY A 136 -32.22 -10.09 -7.35
C GLY A 136 -31.78 -9.72 -8.77
N TYR A 137 -31.84 -8.43 -9.09
CA TYR A 137 -31.52 -7.88 -10.42
C TYR A 137 -30.92 -6.47 -10.37
N ALA A 138 -30.31 -6.01 -11.45
CA ALA A 138 -29.87 -4.62 -11.61
C ALA A 138 -30.12 -4.17 -13.06
N GLU A 139 -30.76 -3.01 -13.24
CA GLU A 139 -31.23 -2.53 -14.54
C GLU A 139 -30.41 -1.35 -15.10
N PRO A 140 -30.41 -1.17 -16.44
CA PRO A 140 -29.83 0.01 -17.08
C PRO A 140 -30.48 1.32 -16.64
N GLY A 141 -29.67 2.33 -16.36
CA GLY A 141 -30.14 3.65 -15.91
C GLY A 141 -30.39 3.74 -14.41
N GLU A 142 -30.30 2.62 -13.70
CA GLU A 142 -30.53 2.53 -12.26
C GLU A 142 -29.25 2.29 -11.48
N ILE A 143 -29.28 2.67 -10.20
CA ILE A 143 -28.23 2.36 -9.24
C ILE A 143 -28.80 1.50 -8.13
N LEU A 144 -28.18 0.34 -7.92
CA LEU A 144 -28.46 -0.58 -6.83
C LEU A 144 -27.46 -0.35 -5.69
N ALA A 145 -27.96 -0.03 -4.51
CA ALA A 145 -27.18 0.01 -3.28
C ALA A 145 -27.27 -1.33 -2.54
N ILE A 146 -26.12 -1.96 -2.26
CA ILE A 146 -26.00 -3.13 -1.38
C ILE A 146 -25.55 -2.63 -0.01
N MET A 147 -26.37 -2.88 1.00
CA MET A 147 -26.17 -2.41 2.36
C MET A 147 -26.33 -3.57 3.35
N GLY A 148 -25.70 -3.45 4.51
CA GLY A 148 -25.76 -4.47 5.56
C GLY A 148 -24.64 -4.30 6.58
N PRO A 149 -24.76 -4.89 7.78
CA PRO A 149 -23.72 -4.81 8.81
C PRO A 149 -22.37 -5.36 8.34
N SER A 150 -21.31 -5.07 9.08
CA SER A 150 -19.99 -5.65 8.82
C SER A 150 -20.04 -7.18 8.88
N GLY A 151 -19.48 -7.86 7.88
CA GLY A 151 -19.50 -9.33 7.80
C GLY A 151 -20.78 -9.96 7.23
N SER A 152 -21.76 -9.17 6.77
CA SER A 152 -23.01 -9.65 6.16
C SER A 152 -22.87 -10.29 4.76
N GLY A 153 -21.70 -10.18 4.12
CA GLY A 153 -21.43 -10.74 2.79
C GLY A 153 -21.52 -9.75 1.61
N LYS A 154 -21.58 -8.43 1.84
CA LYS A 154 -21.65 -7.39 0.79
C LYS A 154 -20.57 -7.53 -0.29
N THR A 155 -19.30 -7.48 0.11
CA THR A 155 -18.16 -7.62 -0.80
C THR A 155 -18.17 -8.99 -1.48
N THR A 156 -18.55 -10.05 -0.76
CA THR A 156 -18.68 -11.39 -1.34
C THR A 156 -19.78 -11.47 -2.41
N LEU A 157 -20.90 -10.79 -2.23
CA LEU A 157 -21.94 -10.68 -3.24
C LEU A 157 -21.43 -9.90 -4.45
N LEU A 158 -20.77 -8.76 -4.23
CA LEU A 158 -20.21 -7.94 -5.29
C LEU A 158 -19.15 -8.70 -6.11
N ASP A 159 -18.25 -9.43 -5.44
CA ASP A 159 -17.25 -10.30 -6.05
C ASP A 159 -17.89 -11.47 -6.82
N ALA A 160 -18.95 -12.07 -6.29
CA ALA A 160 -19.70 -13.12 -6.98
C ALA A 160 -20.34 -12.61 -8.27
N LEU A 161 -20.99 -11.45 -8.21
CA LEU A 161 -21.60 -10.79 -9.36
C LEU A 161 -20.55 -10.37 -10.40
N ALA A 162 -19.37 -9.93 -9.96
CA ALA A 162 -18.25 -9.56 -10.82
C ALA A 162 -17.46 -10.76 -11.37
N GLY A 163 -17.74 -11.99 -10.92
CA GLY A 163 -17.00 -13.20 -11.31
C GLY A 163 -15.58 -13.26 -10.73
N ARG A 164 -15.35 -12.63 -9.57
CA ARG A 164 -14.06 -12.45 -8.89
C ARG A 164 -13.88 -13.29 -7.63
N LEU A 165 -14.81 -14.20 -7.33
CA LEU A 165 -14.69 -15.09 -6.18
C LEU A 165 -13.38 -15.89 -6.22
N SER A 166 -12.76 -16.03 -5.05
CA SER A 166 -11.53 -16.81 -4.91
C SER A 166 -11.75 -18.28 -5.27
N SER A 167 -10.71 -18.93 -5.82
CA SER A 167 -10.75 -20.34 -6.22
C SER A 167 -11.13 -21.31 -5.10
N ASN A 168 -10.91 -20.90 -3.84
CA ASN A 168 -11.17 -21.71 -2.66
C ASN A 168 -12.64 -21.64 -2.21
N THR A 169 -13.48 -20.87 -2.92
CA THR A 169 -14.88 -20.66 -2.57
C THR A 169 -15.79 -21.43 -3.53
N HIS A 170 -16.81 -22.08 -3.00
CA HIS A 170 -17.80 -22.80 -3.80
C HIS A 170 -19.04 -21.94 -4.02
N GLN A 171 -19.36 -21.67 -5.30
CA GLN A 171 -20.52 -20.90 -5.73
C GLN A 171 -21.61 -21.83 -6.28
N THR A 172 -22.85 -21.68 -5.84
CA THR A 172 -24.04 -22.30 -6.46
C THR A 172 -25.10 -21.25 -6.77
N GLY A 173 -26.06 -21.59 -7.63
CA GLY A 173 -27.03 -20.63 -8.20
C GLY A 173 -26.64 -20.16 -9.60
N GLU A 174 -27.44 -19.24 -10.14
CA GLU A 174 -27.24 -18.71 -11.49
C GLU A 174 -27.03 -17.20 -11.46
N ILE A 175 -26.06 -16.72 -12.25
CA ILE A 175 -25.83 -15.31 -12.54
C ILE A 175 -25.96 -15.16 -14.05
N LEU A 176 -26.84 -14.26 -14.48
CA LEU A 176 -27.21 -14.04 -15.87
C LEU A 176 -27.03 -12.57 -16.24
N ILE A 177 -26.42 -12.33 -17.40
CA ILE A 177 -26.25 -11.03 -18.03
C ILE A 177 -27.14 -11.00 -19.27
N ASN A 178 -28.07 -10.06 -19.36
CA ASN A 178 -29.06 -9.98 -20.44
C ASN A 178 -29.80 -11.32 -20.68
N GLY A 179 -30.12 -12.03 -19.58
CA GLY A 179 -30.77 -13.35 -19.62
C GLY A 179 -29.87 -14.51 -20.04
N ARG A 180 -28.55 -14.32 -20.15
CA ARG A 180 -27.59 -15.35 -20.57
C ARG A 180 -26.53 -15.59 -19.50
N LYS A 181 -26.12 -16.85 -19.33
CA LYS A 181 -24.98 -17.22 -18.49
C LYS A 181 -23.69 -16.90 -19.23
N GLU A 182 -23.25 -15.65 -19.15
CA GLU A 182 -22.01 -15.17 -19.75
C GLU A 182 -20.99 -14.78 -18.68
N THR A 183 -19.72 -15.00 -18.97
CA THR A 183 -18.62 -14.46 -18.17
C THR A 183 -18.51 -12.96 -18.46
N LEU A 184 -18.51 -12.11 -17.43
CA LEU A 184 -18.26 -10.67 -17.61
C LEU A 184 -16.95 -10.47 -18.36
N VAL A 185 -17.04 -9.84 -19.53
CA VAL A 185 -15.87 -9.58 -20.38
C VAL A 185 -15.34 -8.20 -20.04
N PHE A 186 -14.02 -8.12 -19.84
CA PHE A 186 -13.29 -6.88 -19.64
C PHE A 186 -13.65 -5.82 -20.69
N GLY A 187 -13.80 -4.57 -20.25
CA GLY A 187 -14.22 -3.44 -21.09
C GLY A 187 -15.75 -3.22 -21.15
N THR A 188 -16.56 -4.26 -20.86
CA THR A 188 -18.02 -4.11 -20.71
C THR A 188 -18.40 -3.75 -19.27
N SER A 189 -17.65 -4.31 -18.31
CA SER A 189 -17.78 -4.00 -16.88
C SER A 189 -16.48 -3.44 -16.30
N ALA A 190 -16.59 -2.55 -15.32
CA ALA A 190 -15.47 -2.09 -14.50
C ALA A 190 -15.77 -2.30 -13.02
N TYR A 191 -14.72 -2.41 -12.20
CA TYR A 191 -14.84 -2.66 -10.76
C TYR A 191 -13.84 -1.81 -9.99
N VAL A 192 -14.36 -1.02 -9.06
CA VAL A 192 -13.56 -0.25 -8.10
C VAL A 192 -13.50 -1.07 -6.80
N THR A 193 -12.30 -1.54 -6.47
CA THR A 193 -12.01 -2.28 -5.23
C THR A 193 -12.09 -1.38 -4.01
N GLN A 194 -12.24 -1.97 -2.81
CA GLN A 194 -12.21 -1.21 -1.55
C GLN A 194 -10.86 -0.50 -1.37
N ASP A 195 -9.75 -1.21 -1.60
CA ASP A 195 -8.40 -0.64 -1.49
C ASP A 195 -7.97 0.15 -2.74
N ASP A 196 -7.41 1.33 -2.51
CA ASP A 196 -6.90 2.21 -3.57
C ASP A 196 -5.43 1.88 -3.89
N ILE A 197 -5.20 0.76 -4.59
CA ILE A 197 -3.87 0.38 -5.08
C ILE A 197 -3.52 1.23 -6.30
N LEU A 198 -2.64 2.21 -6.10
CA LEU A 198 -2.17 3.16 -7.11
C LEU A 198 -0.64 3.29 -7.07
N MET A 199 -0.03 3.56 -8.22
CA MET A 199 1.42 3.82 -8.30
C MET A 199 1.76 5.15 -7.62
N THR A 200 2.50 5.09 -6.51
CA THR A 200 2.70 6.22 -5.60
C THR A 200 3.63 7.32 -6.14
N THR A 201 4.48 6.98 -7.11
CA THR A 201 5.48 7.88 -7.73
C THR A 201 4.89 8.82 -8.80
N LEU A 202 3.72 8.48 -9.34
CA LEU A 202 3.03 9.24 -10.37
C LEU A 202 2.21 10.39 -9.77
N THR A 203 1.97 11.42 -10.58
CA THR A 203 0.96 12.44 -10.27
C THR A 203 -0.44 11.94 -10.59
N VAL A 204 -1.47 12.61 -10.06
CA VAL A 204 -2.86 12.30 -10.38
C VAL A 204 -3.11 12.36 -11.89
N ARG A 205 -2.66 13.44 -12.55
CA ARG A 205 -2.79 13.64 -14.00
C ARG A 205 -2.08 12.53 -14.78
N GLU A 206 -0.85 12.18 -14.39
CA GLU A 206 -0.09 11.10 -15.04
C GLU A 206 -0.80 9.75 -14.91
N ALA A 207 -1.28 9.39 -13.72
CA ALA A 207 -1.98 8.12 -13.49
C ALA A 207 -3.23 7.99 -14.36
N VAL A 208 -4.05 9.05 -14.43
CA VAL A 208 -5.26 9.07 -15.26
C VAL A 208 -4.91 9.10 -16.75
N HIS A 209 -3.86 9.83 -17.17
CA HIS A 209 -3.43 9.87 -18.57
C HIS A 209 -2.89 8.53 -19.07
N TYR A 210 -2.05 7.85 -18.30
CA TYR A 210 -1.56 6.53 -18.66
C TYR A 210 -2.70 5.52 -18.73
N SER A 211 -3.61 5.56 -17.77
CA SER A 211 -4.82 4.76 -17.77
C SER A 211 -5.68 5.00 -19.03
N ALA A 212 -5.90 6.28 -19.40
CA ALA A 212 -6.63 6.64 -20.60
C ALA A 212 -5.97 6.09 -21.88
N GLN A 213 -4.64 6.13 -21.98
CA GLN A 213 -3.92 5.58 -23.12
C GLN A 213 -4.01 4.06 -23.23
N LEU A 214 -4.01 3.36 -22.10
CA LEU A 214 -4.09 1.89 -22.02
C LEU A 214 -5.50 1.36 -22.26
N GLN A 215 -6.52 2.08 -21.80
CA GLN A 215 -7.91 1.61 -21.82
C GLN A 215 -8.71 2.11 -23.03
N LEU A 216 -8.47 3.35 -23.51
CA LEU A 216 -9.27 3.94 -24.59
C LEU A 216 -8.86 3.39 -25.98
N PRO A 217 -9.81 3.34 -26.94
CA PRO A 217 -9.58 2.77 -28.26
C PRO A 217 -8.40 3.37 -29.03
N HIS A 218 -7.69 2.56 -29.80
CA HIS A 218 -6.63 3.05 -30.70
C HIS A 218 -7.15 4.03 -31.77
N SER A 219 -8.42 3.92 -32.17
CA SER A 219 -9.04 4.85 -33.13
C SER A 219 -9.14 6.29 -32.60
N MET A 220 -9.09 6.48 -31.28
CA MET A 220 -9.14 7.79 -30.65
C MET A 220 -7.74 8.42 -30.64
N PRO A 221 -7.56 9.65 -31.16
CA PRO A 221 -6.27 10.35 -31.13
C PRO A 221 -5.83 10.66 -29.70
N THR A 222 -4.51 10.72 -29.48
CA THR A 222 -3.92 10.95 -28.15
C THR A 222 -4.37 12.27 -27.52
N SER A 223 -4.65 13.31 -28.31
CA SER A 223 -5.19 14.58 -27.82
C SER A 223 -6.58 14.41 -27.21
N GLU A 224 -7.48 13.70 -27.88
CA GLU A 224 -8.84 13.42 -27.40
C GLU A 224 -8.82 12.50 -26.16
N LYS A 225 -7.88 11.53 -26.11
CA LYS A 225 -7.68 10.70 -24.90
C LYS A 225 -7.28 11.55 -23.69
N LYS A 226 -6.36 12.50 -23.89
CA LYS A 226 -5.93 13.43 -22.84
C LYS A 226 -7.07 14.36 -22.43
N GLU A 227 -7.78 14.93 -23.39
CA GLU A 227 -8.93 15.80 -23.12
C GLU A 227 -10.01 15.08 -22.30
N ARG A 228 -10.35 13.84 -22.66
CA ARG A 228 -11.28 13.02 -21.89
C ARG A 228 -10.79 12.78 -20.46
N ALA A 229 -9.50 12.52 -20.28
CA ALA A 229 -8.92 12.36 -18.95
C ALA A 229 -9.00 13.65 -18.11
N GLU A 230 -8.68 14.80 -18.70
CA GLU A 230 -8.79 16.11 -18.05
C GLU A 230 -10.24 16.46 -17.67
N ILE A 231 -11.21 16.10 -18.53
CA ILE A 231 -12.64 16.24 -18.21
C ILE A 231 -13.01 15.37 -17.00
N THR A 232 -12.60 14.11 -16.96
CA THR A 232 -12.91 13.23 -15.82
C THR A 232 -12.21 13.67 -14.53
N ILE A 233 -10.98 14.19 -14.60
CA ILE A 233 -10.28 14.81 -13.45
C ILE A 233 -11.09 16.01 -12.91
N ARG A 234 -11.64 16.83 -13.81
CA ARG A 234 -12.51 17.97 -13.46
C ARG A 234 -13.81 17.52 -12.82
N GLU A 235 -14.50 16.55 -13.42
CA GLU A 235 -15.77 16.02 -12.93
C GLU A 235 -15.65 15.41 -11.53
N MET A 236 -14.46 14.86 -11.20
CA MET A 236 -14.16 14.27 -9.90
C MET A 236 -13.59 15.26 -8.87
N GLY A 237 -13.53 16.56 -9.15
CA GLY A 237 -13.01 17.56 -8.21
C GLY A 237 -11.54 17.35 -7.87
N LEU A 238 -10.71 16.96 -8.85
CA LEU A 238 -9.29 16.66 -8.67
C LEU A 238 -8.35 17.69 -9.33
N GLN A 239 -8.88 18.83 -9.79
CA GLN A 239 -8.07 19.85 -10.49
C GLN A 239 -6.94 20.42 -9.62
N GLY A 240 -7.24 20.77 -8.37
CA GLY A 240 -6.26 21.36 -7.45
C GLY A 240 -5.12 20.40 -7.04
N SER A 241 -5.30 19.10 -7.25
CA SER A 241 -4.31 18.05 -6.95
C SER A 241 -3.81 17.30 -8.20
N ALA A 242 -4.19 17.76 -9.40
CA ALA A 242 -3.86 17.07 -10.66
C ALA A 242 -2.35 16.84 -10.83
N ASP A 243 -1.53 17.85 -10.51
CA ASP A 243 -0.07 17.77 -10.65
C ASP A 243 0.65 17.35 -9.35
N THR A 244 -0.11 16.97 -8.32
CA THR A 244 0.42 16.47 -7.06
C THR A 244 0.70 14.97 -7.16
N ARG A 245 1.84 14.52 -6.63
CA ARG A 245 2.16 13.08 -6.54
C ARG A 245 1.17 12.36 -5.64
N ILE A 246 0.76 11.16 -6.04
CA ILE A 246 -0.15 10.30 -5.25
C ILE A 246 0.45 10.02 -3.87
N GLY A 247 1.78 9.85 -3.82
CA GLY A 247 2.57 9.74 -2.60
C GLY A 247 2.49 8.37 -1.94
N GLY A 248 3.62 7.99 -1.35
CA GLY A 248 3.85 6.69 -0.71
C GLY A 248 4.29 6.85 0.74
N TRP A 249 4.92 5.82 1.28
CA TRP A 249 5.34 5.80 2.69
C TRP A 249 6.31 6.94 3.06
N SER A 250 7.25 7.29 2.17
CA SER A 250 8.31 8.27 2.43
C SER A 250 7.95 9.72 2.04
N VAL A 251 7.01 9.90 1.08
CA VAL A 251 6.66 11.20 0.53
C VAL A 251 5.17 11.47 0.72
N LYS A 252 4.84 12.54 1.46
CA LYS A 252 3.48 13.04 1.61
C LYS A 252 2.87 13.30 0.22
N GLY A 253 1.76 12.65 -0.07
CA GLY A 253 0.99 12.85 -1.30
C GLY A 253 -0.41 13.36 -1.06
N ILE A 254 -1.32 12.97 -1.95
CA ILE A 254 -2.74 13.31 -1.89
C ILE A 254 -3.45 12.62 -0.72
N SER A 255 -4.58 13.18 -0.28
CA SER A 255 -5.37 12.62 0.83
C SER A 255 -6.01 11.27 0.45
N GLY A 256 -6.42 10.47 1.46
CA GLY A 256 -7.11 9.20 1.22
C GLY A 256 -8.37 9.36 0.35
N GLY A 257 -9.22 10.34 0.67
CA GLY A 257 -10.37 10.67 -0.16
C GLY A 257 -10.01 11.06 -1.60
N GLN A 258 -8.91 11.80 -1.80
CA GLN A 258 -8.42 12.10 -3.16
C GLN A 258 -7.95 10.83 -3.88
N LYS A 259 -7.24 9.91 -3.21
CA LYS A 259 -6.86 8.60 -3.78
C LYS A 259 -8.10 7.81 -4.21
N ARG A 260 -9.16 7.85 -3.40
CA ARG A 260 -10.46 7.23 -3.72
C ARG A 260 -11.06 7.79 -5.00
N ARG A 261 -11.16 9.12 -5.11
CA ARG A 261 -11.66 9.79 -6.33
C ARG A 261 -10.81 9.45 -7.56
N VAL A 262 -9.48 9.35 -7.42
CA VAL A 262 -8.57 8.93 -8.51
C VAL A 262 -8.84 7.49 -8.94
N SER A 263 -9.03 6.58 -8.00
CA SER A 263 -9.34 5.17 -8.27
C SER A 263 -10.65 5.03 -9.06
N ILE A 264 -11.69 5.77 -8.67
CA ILE A 264 -12.97 5.80 -9.40
C ILE A 264 -12.80 6.47 -10.78
N CYS A 265 -12.06 7.58 -10.86
CA CYS A 265 -11.76 8.29 -12.10
C CYS A 265 -11.17 7.35 -13.16
N ILE A 266 -10.16 6.56 -12.79
CA ILE A 266 -9.47 5.58 -13.65
C ILE A 266 -10.44 4.57 -14.28
N GLU A 267 -11.44 4.09 -13.54
CA GLU A 267 -12.38 3.08 -14.04
C GLU A 267 -13.54 3.70 -14.85
N ILE A 268 -13.93 4.93 -14.55
CA ILE A 268 -15.01 5.64 -15.28
C ILE A 268 -14.54 6.14 -16.65
N LEU A 269 -13.23 6.32 -16.87
CA LEU A 269 -12.65 6.76 -18.15
C LEU A 269 -13.18 5.99 -19.35
N THR A 270 -13.37 4.66 -19.24
CA THR A 270 -13.84 3.81 -20.34
C THR A 270 -15.33 3.94 -20.64
N ARG A 271 -16.08 4.58 -19.75
CA ARG A 271 -17.56 4.64 -19.79
C ARG A 271 -18.19 3.23 -19.84
N PRO A 272 -17.93 2.38 -18.82
CA PRO A 272 -18.39 0.99 -18.81
C PRO A 272 -19.92 0.90 -18.74
N LYS A 273 -20.51 -0.12 -19.36
CA LYS A 273 -21.97 -0.35 -19.32
C LYS A 273 -22.44 -0.89 -17.97
N LEU A 274 -21.57 -1.63 -17.27
CA LEU A 274 -21.78 -2.14 -15.93
C LEU A 274 -20.65 -1.66 -15.00
N LEU A 275 -20.98 -1.01 -13.90
CA LEU A 275 -19.99 -0.50 -12.94
C LEU A 275 -20.24 -1.09 -11.56
N PHE A 276 -19.25 -1.79 -11.02
CA PHE A 276 -19.24 -2.25 -9.64
C PHE A 276 -18.39 -1.33 -8.77
N LEU A 277 -18.92 -0.91 -7.63
CA LEU A 277 -18.25 0.00 -6.70
C LEU A 277 -18.27 -0.60 -5.30
N ASP A 278 -17.10 -0.99 -4.76
CA ASP A 278 -17.03 -1.50 -3.40
C ASP A 278 -16.67 -0.39 -2.40
N GLU A 279 -17.65 0.12 -1.66
CA GLU A 279 -17.50 1.24 -0.71
C GLU A 279 -16.97 2.54 -1.36
N PRO A 280 -17.62 3.09 -2.41
CA PRO A 280 -17.12 4.28 -3.12
C PRO A 280 -17.07 5.54 -2.25
N THR A 281 -17.81 5.58 -1.15
CA THR A 281 -17.88 6.71 -0.20
C THR A 281 -16.92 6.57 0.98
N SER A 282 -16.16 5.48 1.09
CA SER A 282 -15.22 5.28 2.18
C SER A 282 -14.05 6.27 2.10
N GLY A 283 -13.71 6.91 3.22
CA GLY A 283 -12.65 7.92 3.30
C GLY A 283 -12.97 9.27 2.64
N LEU A 284 -14.21 9.47 2.16
CA LEU A 284 -14.71 10.75 1.67
C LEU A 284 -15.54 11.45 2.74
N ASP A 285 -15.50 12.79 2.75
CA ASP A 285 -16.47 13.58 3.51
C ASP A 285 -17.86 13.54 2.87
N SER A 286 -18.88 13.99 3.61
CA SER A 286 -20.28 13.93 3.20
C SER A 286 -20.55 14.67 1.87
N ALA A 287 -19.90 15.81 1.65
CA ALA A 287 -20.08 16.61 0.44
C ALA A 287 -19.38 15.97 -0.75
N SER A 288 -18.12 15.57 -0.60
CA SER A 288 -17.40 14.83 -1.64
C SER A 288 -18.14 13.54 -2.03
N SER A 289 -18.67 12.80 -1.05
CA SER A 289 -19.47 11.60 -1.28
C SER A 289 -20.71 11.89 -2.11
N TYR A 290 -21.45 12.96 -1.79
CA TYR A 290 -22.61 13.37 -2.57
C TYR A 290 -22.25 13.70 -4.01
N HIS A 291 -21.22 14.52 -4.26
CA HIS A 291 -20.85 14.90 -5.62
C HIS A 291 -20.36 13.72 -6.46
N VAL A 292 -19.54 12.83 -5.87
CA VAL A 292 -19.07 11.61 -6.54
C VAL A 292 -20.25 10.71 -6.90
N VAL A 293 -21.13 10.41 -5.95
CA VAL A 293 -22.29 9.54 -6.20
C VAL A 293 -23.27 10.20 -7.18
N ASN A 294 -23.57 11.50 -7.03
CA ASN A 294 -24.44 12.23 -7.95
C ASN A 294 -23.89 12.25 -9.38
N HIS A 295 -22.58 12.41 -9.55
CA HIS A 295 -21.95 12.29 -10.86
C HIS A 295 -22.12 10.88 -11.44
N ILE A 296 -21.91 9.84 -10.63
CA ILE A 296 -22.14 8.45 -11.01
C ILE A 296 -23.61 8.20 -11.39
N VAL A 297 -24.58 8.80 -10.68
CA VAL A 297 -26.02 8.76 -11.00
C VAL A 297 -26.32 9.44 -12.33
N LYS A 298 -25.76 10.63 -12.57
CA LYS A 298 -25.90 11.35 -13.84
C LYS A 298 -25.37 10.49 -15.00
N LEU A 299 -24.21 9.86 -14.82
CA LEU A 299 -23.64 8.93 -15.80
C LEU A 299 -24.53 7.69 -16.04
N ALA A 300 -25.16 7.14 -14.99
CA ALA A 300 -26.09 6.03 -15.13
C ALA A 300 -27.28 6.41 -16.03
N ARG A 301 -27.90 7.57 -15.76
CA ARG A 301 -29.10 8.05 -16.47
C ARG A 301 -28.83 8.47 -17.91
N GLN A 302 -27.75 9.22 -18.15
CA GLN A 302 -27.45 9.76 -19.48
C GLN A 302 -27.05 8.66 -20.47
N ASP A 303 -26.26 7.69 -20.02
CA ASP A 303 -25.69 6.65 -20.89
C ASP A 303 -26.39 5.29 -20.77
N GLY A 304 -27.44 5.19 -19.93
CA GLY A 304 -28.17 3.94 -19.69
C GLY A 304 -27.30 2.83 -19.10
N ARG A 305 -26.45 3.17 -18.11
CA ARG A 305 -25.52 2.23 -17.47
C ARG A 305 -26.14 1.59 -16.23
N THR A 306 -25.70 0.39 -15.91
CA THR A 306 -26.08 -0.32 -14.69
C THR A 306 -24.98 -0.19 -13.66
N ILE A 307 -25.33 0.21 -12.44
CA ILE A 307 -24.35 0.45 -11.39
C ILE A 307 -24.77 -0.31 -10.13
N VAL A 308 -23.83 -1.05 -9.56
CA VAL A 308 -24.02 -1.80 -8.32
C VAL A 308 -22.97 -1.34 -7.33
N ALA A 309 -23.40 -0.74 -6.22
CA ALA A 309 -22.51 -0.17 -5.22
C ALA A 309 -22.73 -0.82 -3.85
N SER A 310 -21.67 -1.34 -3.23
CA SER A 310 -21.66 -1.69 -1.81
C SER A 310 -21.43 -0.42 -1.00
N ILE A 311 -22.33 -0.09 -0.07
CA ILE A 311 -22.25 1.15 0.71
C ILE A 311 -22.47 0.85 2.19
N HIS A 312 -21.57 1.37 3.01
CA HIS A 312 -21.50 1.02 4.43
C HIS A 312 -22.36 1.93 5.31
N GLN A 313 -22.42 3.24 5.03
CA GLN A 313 -23.28 4.19 5.74
C GLN A 313 -23.46 5.50 4.92
N PRO A 314 -24.45 5.59 4.00
CA PRO A 314 -24.67 6.82 3.24
C PRO A 314 -25.35 7.90 4.09
N SER A 315 -25.06 9.17 3.80
CA SER A 315 -25.92 10.28 4.28
C SER A 315 -27.31 10.18 3.65
N SER A 316 -28.32 10.80 4.28
CA SER A 316 -29.69 10.80 3.76
C SER A 316 -29.76 11.28 2.29
N GLU A 317 -29.00 12.33 1.94
CA GLU A 317 -28.96 12.83 0.55
C GLU A 317 -28.39 11.81 -0.42
N VAL A 318 -27.34 11.08 -0.03
CA VAL A 318 -26.74 10.04 -0.87
C VAL A 318 -27.70 8.84 -0.97
N PHE A 319 -28.39 8.51 0.12
CA PHE A 319 -29.35 7.40 0.18
C PHE A 319 -30.53 7.62 -0.78
N GLU A 320 -31.04 8.86 -0.88
CA GLU A 320 -32.12 9.25 -1.79
C GLU A 320 -31.72 9.16 -3.28
N LEU A 321 -30.43 9.14 -3.61
CA LEU A 321 -29.97 8.99 -5.00
C LEU A 321 -30.10 7.55 -5.52
N PHE A 322 -30.26 6.55 -4.65
CA PHE A 322 -30.38 5.15 -5.04
C PHE A 322 -31.78 4.82 -5.52
N HIS A 323 -31.86 3.98 -6.57
CA HIS A 323 -33.15 3.55 -7.11
C HIS A 323 -33.62 2.30 -6.37
N ASN A 324 -32.73 1.32 -6.24
CA ASN A 324 -32.99 0.06 -5.56
C ASN A 324 -32.02 -0.14 -4.38
N LEU A 325 -32.51 -0.84 -3.35
CA LEU A 325 -31.80 -1.19 -2.14
C LEU A 325 -31.82 -2.71 -1.95
N CYS A 326 -30.66 -3.30 -1.71
CA CYS A 326 -30.47 -4.67 -1.27
C CYS A 326 -29.89 -4.65 0.15
N LEU A 327 -30.70 -5.03 1.15
CA LEU A 327 -30.28 -5.14 2.55
C LEU A 327 -29.93 -6.59 2.88
N LEU A 328 -28.72 -6.81 3.40
CA LEU A 328 -28.20 -8.10 3.80
C LEU A 328 -27.90 -8.14 5.30
N SER A 329 -28.20 -9.25 5.94
CA SER A 329 -27.69 -9.57 7.28
C SER A 329 -27.40 -11.07 7.38
N SER A 330 -26.24 -11.42 7.97
CA SER A 330 -25.79 -12.81 8.15
C SER A 330 -25.86 -13.70 6.88
N GLY A 331 -25.66 -13.11 5.70
CA GLY A 331 -25.71 -13.81 4.41
C GLY A 331 -27.11 -14.03 3.85
N GLU A 332 -28.17 -13.55 4.51
CA GLU A 332 -29.56 -13.60 4.01
C GLU A 332 -30.05 -12.21 3.55
N THR A 333 -31.03 -12.21 2.65
CA THR A 333 -31.70 -10.99 2.17
C THR A 333 -32.80 -10.57 3.13
N ILE A 334 -32.69 -9.36 3.68
CA ILE A 334 -33.70 -8.73 4.53
C ILE A 334 -34.73 -7.98 3.68
N TYR A 335 -34.25 -7.28 2.66
CA TYR A 335 -35.08 -6.49 1.76
C TYR A 335 -34.38 -6.34 0.42
N PHE A 336 -35.13 -6.44 -0.67
CA PHE A 336 -34.67 -6.08 -2.00
C PHE A 336 -35.82 -5.38 -2.75
N GLY A 337 -35.59 -4.16 -3.22
CA GLY A 337 -36.59 -3.41 -3.98
C GLY A 337 -36.32 -1.90 -3.99
N PRO A 338 -37.28 -1.07 -4.44
CA PRO A 338 -37.13 0.38 -4.49
C PRO A 338 -36.87 0.98 -3.11
N VAL A 339 -36.05 2.02 -3.04
CA VAL A 339 -35.73 2.71 -1.78
C VAL A 339 -36.99 3.29 -1.12
N SER A 340 -37.90 3.86 -1.91
CA SER A 340 -39.16 4.46 -1.43
C SER A 340 -40.09 3.49 -0.70
N MET A 341 -40.02 2.19 -1.01
CA MET A 341 -40.86 1.16 -0.39
C MET A 341 -40.23 0.57 0.88
N ALA A 342 -38.95 0.84 1.14
CA ALA A 342 -38.24 0.28 2.29
C ALA A 342 -38.83 0.78 3.61
N GLU A 343 -39.16 2.07 3.70
CA GLU A 343 -39.74 2.66 4.92
C GLU A 343 -41.08 2.02 5.27
N GLN A 344 -41.95 1.84 4.27
CA GLN A 344 -43.23 1.17 4.43
C GLN A 344 -43.05 -0.30 4.86
N PHE A 345 -42.09 -1.01 4.27
CA PHE A 345 -41.79 -2.41 4.65
C PHE A 345 -41.38 -2.51 6.12
N PHE A 346 -40.43 -1.69 6.58
CA PHE A 346 -39.99 -1.70 7.97
C PHE A 346 -41.10 -1.28 8.94
N SER A 347 -41.88 -0.24 8.59
CA SER A 347 -43.01 0.21 9.41
C SER A 347 -44.10 -0.86 9.54
N SER A 348 -44.43 -1.56 8.45
CA SER A 348 -45.44 -2.63 8.46
C SER A 348 -45.05 -3.86 9.30
N ASN A 349 -43.74 -4.06 9.51
CA ASN A 349 -43.19 -5.17 10.30
C ASN A 349 -42.88 -4.77 11.75
N GLY A 350 -43.35 -3.60 12.20
CA GLY A 350 -43.21 -3.15 13.59
C GLY A 350 -41.91 -2.38 13.89
N PHE A 351 -41.17 -1.96 12.87
CA PHE A 351 -39.90 -1.23 13.01
C PHE A 351 -39.93 0.14 12.30
N PRO A 352 -40.89 1.04 12.59
CA PRO A 352 -40.99 2.35 11.92
C PRO A 352 -39.73 3.21 12.13
N CYS A 353 -39.36 3.97 11.10
CA CYS A 353 -38.25 4.92 11.20
C CYS A 353 -38.67 6.15 12.02
N PRO A 354 -37.88 6.58 13.02
CA PRO A 354 -38.14 7.84 13.73
C PRO A 354 -38.04 9.06 12.80
N THR A 355 -38.82 10.11 13.09
CA THR A 355 -39.00 11.31 12.24
C THR A 355 -37.76 12.18 12.02
N LEU A 356 -36.70 12.02 12.82
CA LEU A 356 -35.46 12.80 12.72
C LEU A 356 -34.22 11.91 12.53
N ARG A 357 -34.43 10.66 12.13
CA ARG A 357 -33.34 9.68 11.96
C ARG A 357 -33.16 9.39 10.48
N ASN A 358 -31.89 9.29 10.06
CA ASN A 358 -31.56 8.79 8.73
C ASN A 358 -32.10 7.35 8.56
N PRO A 359 -32.97 7.07 7.57
CA PRO A 359 -33.52 5.73 7.34
C PRO A 359 -32.45 4.65 7.17
N SER A 360 -31.34 4.98 6.49
CA SER A 360 -30.26 4.01 6.25
C SER A 360 -29.60 3.55 7.55
N ASP A 361 -29.41 4.47 8.50
CA ASP A 361 -28.85 4.18 9.82
C ASP A 361 -29.83 3.36 10.68
N HIS A 362 -31.13 3.65 10.56
CA HIS A 362 -32.17 2.89 11.24
C HIS A 362 -32.19 1.44 10.77
N TYR A 363 -32.23 1.20 9.45
CA TYR A 363 -32.29 -0.14 8.88
C TYR A 363 -31.07 -0.98 9.28
N LEU A 364 -29.86 -0.42 9.21
CA LEU A 364 -28.63 -1.11 9.60
C LEU A 364 -28.61 -1.47 11.09
N ARG A 365 -29.12 -0.58 11.95
CA ARG A 365 -29.21 -0.84 13.39
C ARG A 365 -30.20 -1.96 13.71
N THR A 366 -31.37 -1.98 13.07
CA THR A 366 -32.38 -3.02 13.29
C THR A 366 -31.87 -4.43 12.93
N ILE A 367 -30.88 -4.53 12.04
CA ILE A 367 -30.38 -5.81 11.52
C ILE A 367 -28.97 -6.17 12.02
N ASN A 368 -28.41 -5.45 13.00
CA ASN A 368 -27.06 -5.68 13.53
C ASN A 368 -27.07 -6.48 14.84
N THR A 369 -26.45 -7.66 14.85
CA THR A 369 -26.37 -8.59 16.00
C THR A 369 -25.24 -8.32 17.00
N ASP A 370 -24.31 -7.40 16.71
CA ASP A 370 -23.10 -7.21 17.53
C ASP A 370 -23.38 -6.63 18.94
N PHE A 371 -24.57 -6.05 19.18
CA PHE A 371 -24.87 -5.23 20.39
C PHE A 371 -26.18 -5.60 21.10
N ASP A 372 -26.59 -6.87 21.07
CA ASP A 372 -27.88 -7.36 21.60
C ASP A 372 -28.17 -7.09 23.09
N MET A 373 -27.20 -6.69 23.91
CA MET A 373 -27.38 -6.56 25.37
C MET A 373 -27.85 -5.18 25.88
N ASP A 374 -27.87 -4.13 25.06
CA ASP A 374 -28.26 -2.77 25.52
C ASP A 374 -29.79 -2.51 25.45
N VAL A 375 -30.61 -3.50 25.06
CA VAL A 375 -32.09 -3.40 24.99
C VAL A 375 -32.76 -3.61 26.36
N GLU A 376 -32.09 -3.27 27.47
CA GLU A 376 -32.71 -3.30 28.81
C GLU A 376 -33.62 -2.09 29.09
N GLN A 377 -33.78 -1.14 28.15
CA GLN A 377 -34.70 -0.01 28.33
C GLN A 377 -35.58 0.23 27.10
N GLY A 378 -36.63 -0.58 26.95
CA GLY A 378 -37.83 -0.24 26.18
C GLY A 378 -38.23 -1.25 25.09
N HIS A 379 -39.16 -2.15 25.44
CA HIS A 379 -40.08 -2.91 24.56
C HIS A 379 -39.57 -3.33 23.16
N GLY A 380 -38.97 -4.51 23.04
CA GLY A 380 -38.74 -5.22 21.76
C GLY A 380 -37.78 -6.41 21.95
N GLY A 381 -38.03 -7.54 21.29
CA GLY A 381 -37.26 -8.80 21.44
C GLY A 381 -35.79 -8.71 20.99
N SER A 382 -35.07 -9.85 21.01
CA SER A 382 -33.67 -9.93 20.60
C SER A 382 -33.50 -9.49 19.14
N THR A 383 -32.38 -8.85 18.76
CA THR A 383 -32.13 -8.45 17.36
C THR A 383 -32.13 -9.66 16.41
N GLY A 384 -31.75 -10.84 16.91
CA GLY A 384 -31.91 -12.10 16.18
C GLY A 384 -33.37 -12.41 15.83
N ASP A 385 -34.31 -12.10 16.73
CA ASP A 385 -35.75 -12.27 16.48
C ASP A 385 -36.22 -11.28 15.41
N ALA A 386 -35.77 -10.02 15.48
CA ALA A 386 -36.08 -8.99 14.48
C ALA A 386 -35.62 -9.39 13.07
N ILE A 387 -34.40 -9.91 12.93
CA ILE A 387 -33.87 -10.42 11.66
C ILE A 387 -34.75 -11.57 11.14
N SER A 388 -35.09 -12.54 12.00
CA SER A 388 -35.91 -13.68 11.60
C SER A 388 -37.31 -13.27 11.12
N ILE A 389 -37.93 -12.29 11.78
CA ILE A 389 -39.22 -11.71 11.40
C ILE A 389 -39.11 -11.04 10.04
N LEU A 390 -38.10 -10.19 9.83
CA LEU A 390 -37.91 -9.46 8.58
C LEU A 390 -37.60 -10.40 7.40
N VAL A 391 -36.74 -11.41 7.59
CA VAL A 391 -36.44 -12.43 6.56
C VAL A 391 -37.71 -13.19 6.17
N LYS A 392 -38.48 -13.66 7.16
CA LYS A 392 -39.72 -14.41 6.91
C LYS A 392 -40.76 -13.52 6.20
N SER A 393 -40.91 -12.29 6.67
CA SER A 393 -41.82 -11.30 6.08
C SER A 393 -41.46 -11.00 4.63
N TYR A 394 -40.18 -10.71 4.35
CA TYR A 394 -39.69 -10.47 2.99
C TYR A 394 -39.97 -11.67 2.08
N LYS A 395 -39.62 -12.90 2.51
CA LYS A 395 -39.88 -14.13 1.73
C LYS A 395 -41.37 -14.32 1.42
N SER A 396 -42.27 -13.93 2.32
CA SER A 396 -43.73 -13.98 2.11
C SER A 396 -44.34 -12.76 1.42
N SER A 397 -43.58 -11.68 1.25
CA SER A 397 -44.10 -10.40 0.75
C SER A 397 -44.35 -10.41 -0.76
N GLU A 398 -45.28 -9.56 -1.21
CA GLU A 398 -45.46 -9.28 -2.65
C GLU A 398 -44.18 -8.73 -3.30
N ILE A 399 -43.35 -8.02 -2.54
CA ILE A 399 -42.09 -7.43 -3.03
C ILE A 399 -41.15 -8.54 -3.51
N SER A 400 -40.92 -9.55 -2.68
CA SER A 400 -40.11 -10.72 -3.06
C SER A 400 -40.70 -11.43 -4.28
N GLN A 401 -42.01 -11.66 -4.33
CA GLN A 401 -42.65 -12.28 -5.49
C GLN A 401 -42.44 -11.48 -6.78
N ARG A 402 -42.55 -10.14 -6.73
CA ARG A 402 -42.25 -9.26 -7.88
C ARG A 402 -40.78 -9.36 -8.31
N VAL A 403 -39.86 -9.47 -7.37
CA VAL A 403 -38.42 -9.65 -7.66
C VAL A 403 -38.16 -10.97 -8.37
N TYR A 404 -38.73 -12.08 -7.87
CA TYR A 404 -38.64 -13.38 -8.52
C TYR A 404 -39.27 -13.38 -9.92
N GLN A 405 -40.46 -12.78 -10.08
CA GLN A 405 -41.12 -12.65 -11.38
C GLN A 405 -40.30 -11.79 -12.35
N ARG A 406 -39.73 -10.67 -11.88
CA ARG A 406 -38.89 -9.81 -12.70
C ARG A 406 -37.62 -10.54 -13.12
N ALA A 407 -36.90 -11.16 -12.19
CA ALA A 407 -35.72 -11.97 -12.51
C ALA A 407 -36.02 -13.10 -13.52
N ALA A 408 -37.18 -13.76 -13.39
CA ALA A 408 -37.63 -14.77 -14.35
C ALA A 408 -37.95 -14.16 -15.73
N SER A 409 -38.64 -13.02 -15.78
CA SER A 409 -38.95 -12.33 -17.04
C SER A 409 -37.69 -11.89 -17.79
N ILE A 410 -36.65 -11.48 -17.06
CA ILE A 410 -35.36 -11.07 -17.58
C ILE A 410 -34.60 -12.28 -18.15
N ARG A 411 -34.65 -13.43 -17.45
CA ARG A 411 -34.08 -14.68 -17.96
C ARG A 411 -34.67 -15.06 -19.32
N ASP A 412 -35.97 -14.86 -19.49
CA ASP A 412 -36.68 -15.24 -20.72
C ASP A 412 -36.43 -14.21 -21.85
N GLN A 413 -36.14 -12.95 -21.51
CA GLN A 413 -35.67 -11.92 -22.44
C GLN A 413 -34.19 -12.16 -22.79
N LYS A 414 -33.92 -13.02 -23.79
CA LYS A 414 -32.56 -13.16 -24.35
C LYS A 414 -32.14 -11.87 -25.07
N GLY A 415 -31.49 -10.96 -24.34
CA GLY A 415 -30.94 -9.71 -24.89
C GLY A 415 -29.80 -9.96 -25.88
N GLY A 416 -29.32 -8.86 -26.48
CA GLY A 416 -28.16 -8.87 -27.38
C GLY A 416 -26.90 -9.35 -26.66
N ILE A 417 -26.01 -10.04 -27.38
CA ILE A 417 -24.72 -10.50 -26.87
C ILE A 417 -23.88 -9.25 -26.55
N PRO A 418 -23.39 -9.08 -25.31
CA PRO A 418 -22.40 -8.07 -24.99
C PRO A 418 -21.22 -8.16 -25.97
N GLU A 419 -20.90 -7.06 -26.66
CA GLU A 419 -19.72 -7.04 -27.54
C GLU A 419 -18.47 -7.36 -26.72
N LYS A 420 -17.76 -8.43 -27.09
CA LYS A 420 -16.48 -8.82 -26.46
C LYS A 420 -15.37 -7.85 -26.84
N LYS A 421 -15.35 -6.70 -26.19
CA LYS A 421 -14.34 -5.66 -26.39
C LYS A 421 -13.35 -5.67 -25.22
N GLY A 422 -12.34 -6.53 -25.28
CA GLY A 422 -11.17 -6.44 -24.38
C GLY A 422 -10.41 -5.11 -24.56
N SER A 423 -9.22 -4.96 -23.98
CA SER A 423 -8.42 -3.72 -24.13
C SER A 423 -8.36 -3.30 -25.60
N GLN A 424 -8.85 -2.09 -25.89
CA GLN A 424 -9.00 -1.55 -27.24
C GLN A 424 -7.70 -0.90 -27.75
N ALA A 425 -6.65 -0.88 -26.92
CA ALA A 425 -5.31 -0.43 -27.30
C ALA A 425 -4.51 -1.56 -27.96
N SER A 426 -3.68 -1.20 -28.94
CA SER A 426 -2.80 -2.18 -29.60
C SER A 426 -1.73 -2.69 -28.62
N PHE A 427 -1.27 -3.94 -28.81
CA PHE A 427 -0.18 -4.51 -28.00
C PHE A 427 1.07 -3.63 -27.98
N ILE A 428 1.45 -3.04 -29.12
CA ILE A 428 2.63 -2.16 -29.22
C ILE A 428 2.41 -0.88 -28.41
N THR A 429 1.22 -0.27 -28.52
CA THR A 429 0.87 0.91 -27.72
C THR A 429 0.92 0.59 -26.23
N GLN A 430 0.38 -0.55 -25.81
CA GLN A 430 0.45 -1.00 -24.41
C GLN A 430 1.92 -1.14 -23.96
N CYS A 431 2.77 -1.81 -24.72
CA CYS A 431 4.19 -1.96 -24.38
C CYS A 431 4.91 -0.60 -24.25
N LEU A 432 4.71 0.31 -25.20
CA LEU A 432 5.36 1.63 -25.18
C LEU A 432 4.93 2.46 -23.97
N VAL A 433 3.61 2.55 -23.73
CA VAL A 433 3.05 3.31 -22.61
C VAL A 433 3.48 2.72 -21.27
N LEU A 434 3.50 1.39 -21.14
CA LEU A 434 3.98 0.72 -19.93
C LEU A 434 5.49 0.92 -19.72
N THR A 435 6.28 0.93 -20.80
CA THR A 435 7.72 1.22 -20.72
C THR A 435 7.96 2.64 -20.24
N GLU A 436 7.27 3.63 -20.81
CA GLU A 436 7.36 5.04 -20.39
C GLU A 436 6.95 5.22 -18.93
N ARG A 437 5.79 4.66 -18.55
CA ARG A 437 5.29 4.69 -17.17
C ARG A 437 6.27 4.06 -16.19
N SER A 438 6.78 2.87 -16.51
CA SER A 438 7.74 2.15 -15.68
C SER A 438 9.07 2.91 -15.59
N PHE A 439 9.56 3.49 -16.69
CA PHE A 439 10.77 4.31 -16.67
C PHE A 439 10.64 5.53 -15.74
N ILE A 440 9.52 6.24 -15.78
CA ILE A 440 9.25 7.35 -14.85
C ILE A 440 9.18 6.87 -13.41
N ASN A 441 8.52 5.72 -13.17
CA ASN A 441 8.46 5.11 -11.84
C ASN A 441 9.87 4.86 -11.30
N MET A 442 10.71 4.19 -12.09
CA MET A 442 12.09 3.82 -11.73
C MET A 442 12.99 5.04 -11.53
N TYR A 443 12.83 6.10 -12.33
CA TYR A 443 13.57 7.34 -12.17
C TYR A 443 13.23 8.05 -10.86
N ARG A 444 11.94 8.14 -10.53
CA ARG A 444 11.43 8.88 -9.37
C ARG A 444 11.49 8.10 -8.07
N ASP A 445 11.59 6.77 -8.15
CA ASP A 445 11.91 5.91 -7.03
C ASP A 445 13.40 6.02 -6.68
N LEU A 446 13.72 7.07 -5.92
CA LEU A 446 15.04 7.29 -5.32
C LEU A 446 15.49 6.13 -4.42
N GLY A 447 14.53 5.36 -3.90
CA GLY A 447 14.72 4.20 -3.05
C GLY A 447 15.54 3.11 -3.73
N TYR A 448 15.02 2.68 -4.87
CA TYR A 448 15.43 1.40 -5.43
C TYR A 448 16.71 1.48 -6.26
N TYR A 449 16.72 2.23 -7.37
CA TYR A 449 17.82 2.20 -8.33
C TYR A 449 18.99 3.11 -7.93
N TRP A 450 18.71 4.27 -7.35
CA TRP A 450 19.73 5.27 -7.01
C TRP A 450 20.53 4.87 -5.77
N LEU A 451 19.88 4.42 -4.69
CA LEU A 451 20.62 3.89 -3.54
C LEU A 451 21.42 2.65 -3.94
N ARG A 452 20.82 1.74 -4.71
CA ARG A 452 21.51 0.54 -5.21
C ARG A 452 22.76 0.90 -5.99
N LEU A 453 22.68 1.89 -6.89
CA LEU A 453 23.86 2.41 -7.59
C LEU A 453 24.93 2.91 -6.60
N GLY A 454 24.54 3.71 -5.60
CA GLY A 454 25.47 4.24 -4.59
C GLY A 454 26.16 3.14 -3.77
N VAL A 455 25.42 2.13 -3.32
CA VAL A 455 25.97 0.99 -2.57
C VAL A 455 26.88 0.13 -3.46
N TYR A 456 26.54 -0.07 -4.73
CA TYR A 456 27.38 -0.82 -5.66
C TYR A 456 28.68 -0.07 -5.97
N ILE A 457 28.63 1.26 -6.14
CA ILE A 457 29.81 2.11 -6.28
C ILE A 457 30.71 1.96 -5.04
N ALA A 458 30.16 2.09 -3.83
CA ALA A 458 30.93 1.95 -2.60
C ALA A 458 31.58 0.57 -2.47
N LEU A 459 30.85 -0.49 -2.79
CA LEU A 459 31.37 -1.86 -2.74
C LEU A 459 32.46 -2.10 -3.79
N CYS A 460 32.24 -1.72 -5.05
CA CYS A 460 33.24 -1.88 -6.11
C CYS A 460 34.47 -1.01 -5.86
N LEU A 461 34.32 0.14 -5.21
CA LEU A 461 35.43 0.94 -4.73
C LEU A 461 36.22 0.19 -3.66
N CYS A 462 35.56 -0.41 -2.66
CA CYS A 462 36.22 -1.24 -1.65
C CYS A 462 36.95 -2.44 -2.27
N VAL A 463 36.33 -3.16 -3.20
CA VAL A 463 36.98 -4.26 -3.92
C VAL A 463 38.18 -3.72 -4.71
N GLY A 464 38.01 -2.63 -5.44
CA GLY A 464 39.08 -2.01 -6.23
C GLY A 464 40.27 -1.57 -5.39
N THR A 465 40.06 -1.06 -4.18
CA THR A 465 41.14 -0.65 -3.28
C THR A 465 41.80 -1.83 -2.57
N ILE A 466 41.01 -2.83 -2.14
CA ILE A 466 41.56 -4.07 -1.55
C ILE A 466 42.43 -4.80 -2.59
N TYR A 467 42.03 -4.78 -3.86
CA TYR A 467 42.72 -5.42 -4.97
C TYR A 467 43.55 -4.47 -5.83
N TYR A 468 43.96 -3.32 -5.27
CA TYR A 468 44.67 -2.30 -6.03
C TYR A 468 45.95 -2.86 -6.67
N ASP A 469 46.06 -2.68 -8.00
CA ASP A 469 47.18 -3.07 -8.86
C ASP A 469 47.88 -4.40 -8.48
N ILE A 470 47.17 -5.53 -8.66
CA ILE A 470 47.63 -6.87 -8.22
C ILE A 470 48.98 -7.30 -8.86
N GLY A 471 49.36 -6.74 -10.01
CA GLY A 471 50.56 -7.14 -10.75
C GLY A 471 50.45 -8.53 -11.39
N LEU A 472 51.59 -9.10 -11.82
CA LEU A 472 51.71 -10.37 -12.56
C LEU A 472 52.57 -11.41 -11.82
N THR A 473 52.31 -11.64 -10.54
CA THR A 473 53.01 -12.65 -9.72
C THR A 473 52.25 -13.99 -9.72
N PHE A 474 52.86 -15.09 -9.25
CA PHE A 474 52.15 -16.37 -9.12
C PHE A 474 50.91 -16.28 -8.20
N GLY A 475 51.01 -15.52 -7.09
CA GLY A 475 49.87 -15.25 -6.20
C GLY A 475 48.76 -14.39 -6.86
N SER A 476 49.10 -13.60 -7.88
CA SER A 476 48.12 -12.77 -8.60
C SER A 476 47.08 -13.59 -9.36
N ILE A 477 47.38 -14.85 -9.74
CA ILE A 477 46.44 -15.73 -10.45
C ILE A 477 45.21 -16.01 -9.57
N GLN A 478 45.46 -16.43 -8.33
CA GLN A 478 44.39 -16.70 -7.35
C GLN A 478 43.66 -15.42 -6.96
N ALA A 479 44.39 -14.31 -6.74
CA ALA A 479 43.79 -13.03 -6.38
C ALA A 479 42.85 -12.47 -7.47
N ARG A 480 43.25 -12.56 -8.75
CA ARG A 480 42.39 -12.16 -9.89
C ARG A 480 41.15 -13.06 -9.98
N GLY A 481 41.31 -14.38 -9.85
CA GLY A 481 40.18 -15.31 -9.85
C GLY A 481 39.18 -15.05 -8.71
N SER A 482 39.67 -14.87 -7.49
CA SER A 482 38.88 -14.56 -6.30
C SER A 482 38.12 -13.23 -6.43
N MET A 483 38.78 -12.18 -6.95
CA MET A 483 38.17 -10.87 -7.19
C MET A 483 37.07 -10.96 -8.24
N LEU A 484 37.33 -11.61 -9.39
CA LEU A 484 36.36 -11.74 -10.47
C LEU A 484 35.14 -12.54 -10.03
N MET A 485 35.34 -13.64 -9.29
CA MET A 485 34.24 -14.40 -8.71
C MET A 485 33.45 -13.54 -7.72
N PHE A 486 34.13 -12.83 -6.81
CA PHE A 486 33.44 -11.97 -5.85
C PHE A 486 32.56 -10.94 -6.54
N VAL A 487 33.08 -10.25 -7.56
CA VAL A 487 32.32 -9.24 -8.32
C VAL A 487 31.14 -9.89 -9.06
N ALA A 488 31.36 -11.02 -9.76
CA ALA A 488 30.30 -11.70 -10.50
C ALA A 488 29.22 -12.32 -9.58
N ALA A 489 29.60 -12.86 -8.43
CA ALA A 489 28.72 -13.58 -7.54
C ALA A 489 28.05 -12.66 -6.52
N PHE A 490 28.79 -11.77 -5.87
CA PHE A 490 28.27 -10.92 -4.79
C PHE A 490 27.40 -9.77 -5.33
N LEU A 491 27.79 -9.12 -6.43
CA LEU A 491 26.94 -8.07 -7.04
C LEU A 491 25.62 -8.64 -7.56
N THR A 492 25.64 -9.86 -8.11
CA THR A 492 24.42 -10.54 -8.55
C THR A 492 23.56 -10.96 -7.37
N PHE A 493 24.17 -11.37 -6.26
CA PHE A 493 23.46 -11.69 -5.02
C PHE A 493 22.76 -10.47 -4.40
N MET A 494 23.39 -9.30 -4.40
CA MET A 494 22.76 -8.04 -3.96
C MET A 494 21.60 -7.59 -4.85
N ALA A 495 21.42 -8.15 -6.04
CA ALA A 495 20.29 -7.82 -6.91
C ALA A 495 18.94 -8.27 -6.34
N ILE A 496 18.94 -9.24 -5.41
CA ILE A 496 17.76 -9.73 -4.69
C ILE A 496 17.05 -8.60 -3.94
N GLY A 497 17.79 -7.58 -3.51
CA GLY A 497 17.23 -6.42 -2.81
C GLY A 497 16.13 -5.70 -3.57
N GLY A 498 15.99 -5.89 -4.89
CA GLY A 498 14.89 -5.34 -5.68
C GLY A 498 13.57 -6.08 -5.66
N PHE A 499 13.52 -7.26 -5.05
CA PHE A 499 12.32 -8.08 -4.96
C PHE A 499 11.09 -7.34 -4.41
N PRO A 500 11.18 -6.51 -3.36
CA PRO A 500 10.00 -5.88 -2.77
C PRO A 500 9.33 -4.86 -3.69
N SER A 501 10.12 -4.00 -4.33
CA SER A 501 9.60 -3.04 -5.31
C SER A 501 8.83 -3.75 -6.44
N PHE A 502 9.34 -4.90 -6.89
CA PHE A 502 8.67 -5.69 -7.92
C PHE A 502 7.35 -6.33 -7.45
N VAL A 503 7.27 -6.80 -6.20
CA VAL A 503 6.02 -7.34 -5.64
C VAL A 503 4.96 -6.23 -5.50
N GLU A 504 5.35 -4.99 -5.20
CA GLU A 504 4.42 -3.85 -5.23
C GLU A 504 3.89 -3.57 -6.64
N ASP A 505 4.76 -3.58 -7.65
CA ASP A 505 4.35 -3.46 -9.05
C ASP A 505 3.42 -4.62 -9.48
N MET A 506 3.64 -5.83 -8.95
CA MET A 506 2.77 -6.98 -9.19
C MET A 506 1.35 -6.80 -8.62
N LYS A 507 1.21 -6.11 -7.48
CA LYS A 507 -0.10 -5.77 -6.90
C LYS A 507 -0.87 -4.82 -7.82
N ILE A 508 -0.20 -3.79 -8.33
CA ILE A 508 -0.79 -2.84 -9.29
C ILE A 508 -1.17 -3.58 -10.58
N PHE A 509 -0.27 -4.40 -11.10
CA PHE A 509 -0.49 -5.24 -12.27
C PHE A 509 -1.74 -6.12 -12.11
N GLY A 510 -1.88 -6.82 -10.98
CA GLY A 510 -3.02 -7.68 -10.69
C GLY A 510 -4.35 -6.94 -10.78
N ARG A 511 -4.44 -5.76 -10.14
CA ARG A 511 -5.64 -4.90 -10.21
C ARG A 511 -5.94 -4.45 -11.65
N GLU A 512 -4.98 -3.84 -12.32
CA GLU A 512 -5.15 -3.30 -13.68
C GLU A 512 -5.53 -4.40 -14.69
N ARG A 513 -4.96 -5.60 -14.51
CA ARG A 513 -5.26 -6.78 -15.32
C ARG A 513 -6.66 -7.34 -15.06
N LEU A 514 -7.11 -7.38 -13.80
CA LEU A 514 -8.48 -7.75 -13.41
C LEU A 514 -9.52 -6.71 -13.88
N ASN A 515 -9.11 -5.47 -14.17
CA ASN A 515 -9.94 -4.47 -14.83
C ASN A 515 -9.74 -4.46 -16.36
N GLY A 516 -8.83 -5.29 -16.87
CA GLY A 516 -8.59 -5.50 -18.29
C GLY A 516 -7.87 -4.37 -19.01
N HIS A 517 -7.07 -3.57 -18.30
CA HIS A 517 -6.35 -2.43 -18.88
C HIS A 517 -5.35 -2.87 -19.96
N TYR A 518 -4.59 -3.94 -19.71
CA TYR A 518 -3.61 -4.52 -20.63
C TYR A 518 -3.34 -6.00 -20.35
N GLY A 519 -2.64 -6.66 -21.27
CA GLY A 519 -2.30 -8.09 -21.17
C GLY A 519 -0.96 -8.38 -20.49
N VAL A 520 -0.79 -9.63 -20.03
CA VAL A 520 0.45 -10.13 -19.40
C VAL A 520 1.69 -9.86 -20.27
N GLY A 521 1.62 -10.09 -21.58
CA GLY A 521 2.76 -9.92 -22.48
C GLY A 521 3.25 -8.47 -22.56
N ALA A 522 2.33 -7.51 -22.56
CA ALA A 522 2.68 -6.09 -22.64
C ALA A 522 3.39 -5.61 -21.37
N PHE A 523 2.96 -6.13 -20.21
CA PHE A 523 3.63 -5.90 -18.94
C PHE A 523 5.05 -6.46 -18.91
N VAL A 524 5.23 -7.74 -19.27
CA VAL A 524 6.55 -8.39 -19.24
C VAL A 524 7.52 -7.66 -20.17
N VAL A 525 7.10 -7.31 -21.38
CA VAL A 525 7.94 -6.58 -22.35
C VAL A 525 8.23 -5.16 -21.84
N GLY A 526 7.21 -4.42 -21.41
CA GLY A 526 7.37 -3.05 -20.93
C GLY A 526 8.31 -2.94 -19.73
N ASN A 527 8.17 -3.84 -18.75
CA ASN A 527 9.04 -3.89 -17.58
C ASN A 527 10.48 -4.32 -17.92
N THR A 528 10.65 -5.21 -18.89
CA THR A 528 11.99 -5.63 -19.33
C THR A 528 12.72 -4.50 -20.05
N LEU A 529 12.03 -3.73 -20.88
CA LEU A 529 12.64 -2.62 -21.61
C LEU A 529 12.95 -1.42 -20.70
N SER A 530 12.10 -1.15 -19.70
CA SER A 530 12.32 -0.05 -18.76
C SER A 530 13.51 -0.29 -17.82
N SER A 531 13.83 -1.54 -17.46
CA SER A 531 14.94 -1.86 -16.53
C SER A 531 16.33 -1.81 -17.16
N ILE A 532 16.45 -1.99 -18.48
CA ILE A 532 17.73 -2.04 -19.20
C ILE A 532 18.63 -0.83 -18.92
N PRO A 533 18.19 0.44 -19.05
CA PRO A 533 19.06 1.60 -18.84
C PRO A 533 19.64 1.67 -17.42
N TYR A 534 18.84 1.34 -16.41
CA TYR A 534 19.26 1.40 -15.01
C TYR A 534 20.22 0.26 -14.65
N LEU A 535 19.96 -0.96 -15.12
CA LEU A 535 20.86 -2.09 -14.94
C LEU A 535 22.17 -1.90 -15.70
N LEU A 536 22.12 -1.30 -16.89
CA LEU A 536 23.32 -0.96 -17.65
C LEU A 536 24.17 0.07 -16.89
N MET A 537 23.55 1.09 -16.30
CA MET A 537 24.25 2.06 -15.45
C MET A 537 24.87 1.42 -14.19
N ILE A 538 24.12 0.55 -13.50
CA ILE A 538 24.56 -0.16 -12.27
C ILE A 538 25.66 -1.18 -12.55
N SER A 539 25.74 -1.72 -13.77
CA SER A 539 26.83 -2.63 -14.18
C SER A 539 28.06 -1.88 -14.70
N LEU A 540 27.86 -0.83 -15.51
CA LEU A 540 28.96 -0.09 -16.15
C LEU A 540 29.77 0.74 -15.15
N ILE A 541 29.12 1.57 -14.32
CA ILE A 541 29.84 2.54 -13.47
C ILE A 541 30.66 1.80 -12.39
N PRO A 542 30.07 0.94 -11.54
CA PRO A 542 30.81 0.20 -10.53
C PRO A 542 31.75 -0.83 -11.16
N GLY A 543 31.35 -1.47 -12.25
CA GLY A 543 32.17 -2.41 -12.99
C GLY A 543 33.45 -1.77 -13.54
N ALA A 544 33.37 -0.56 -14.11
CA ALA A 544 34.54 0.19 -14.54
C ALA A 544 35.50 0.50 -13.38
N MET A 545 34.97 0.93 -12.24
CA MET A 545 35.79 1.21 -11.06
C MET A 545 36.53 -0.04 -10.60
N ALA A 546 35.83 -1.17 -10.45
CA ALA A 546 36.45 -2.43 -10.06
C ALA A 546 37.46 -2.93 -11.11
N TYR A 547 37.18 -2.76 -12.41
CA TYR A 547 38.05 -3.24 -13.47
C TYR A 547 39.37 -2.49 -13.56
N TYR A 548 39.31 -1.15 -13.56
CA TYR A 548 40.51 -0.32 -13.73
C TYR A 548 41.34 -0.18 -12.46
N LEU A 549 40.74 -0.12 -11.26
CA LEU A 549 41.50 -0.03 -10.00
C LEU A 549 42.34 -1.28 -9.72
N VAL A 550 41.85 -2.45 -10.13
CA VAL A 550 42.53 -3.72 -9.89
C VAL A 550 43.70 -3.98 -10.86
N GLY A 551 43.74 -3.27 -11.99
CA GLY A 551 44.77 -3.51 -13.01
C GLY A 551 44.52 -4.78 -13.83
N LEU A 552 43.25 -5.04 -14.19
CA LEU A 552 42.88 -6.05 -15.18
C LEU A 552 43.33 -5.63 -16.59
N GLN A 553 43.19 -6.50 -17.59
CA GLN A 553 43.68 -6.22 -18.94
C GLN A 553 43.14 -4.90 -19.53
N LYS A 554 44.01 -3.94 -19.87
CA LYS A 554 43.59 -2.56 -20.23
C LYS A 554 42.89 -2.41 -21.60
N SER A 555 42.67 -3.49 -22.36
CA SER A 555 42.05 -3.38 -23.68
C SER A 555 40.55 -3.04 -23.59
N LEU A 556 40.06 -2.26 -24.55
CA LEU A 556 38.64 -1.89 -24.61
C LEU A 556 37.73 -3.11 -24.85
N GLU A 557 38.19 -4.09 -25.65
CA GLU A 557 37.43 -5.33 -25.88
C GLU A 557 37.22 -6.11 -24.59
N HIS A 558 38.27 -6.24 -23.77
CA HIS A 558 38.21 -6.96 -22.49
C HIS A 558 37.31 -6.24 -21.48
N PHE A 559 37.34 -4.91 -21.44
CA PHE A 559 36.41 -4.13 -20.60
C PHE A 559 34.95 -4.28 -21.04
N VAL A 560 34.66 -4.13 -22.34
CA VAL A 560 33.28 -4.27 -22.87
C VAL A 560 32.74 -5.67 -22.62
N CYS A 561 33.55 -6.72 -22.82
CA CYS A 561 33.17 -8.08 -22.52
C CYS A 561 32.83 -8.28 -21.03
N PHE A 562 33.64 -7.71 -20.13
CA PHE A 562 33.41 -7.77 -18.68
C PHE A 562 32.12 -7.03 -18.27
N ALA A 563 31.93 -5.80 -18.77
CA ALA A 563 30.75 -5.00 -18.48
C ALA A 563 29.46 -5.66 -19.00
N LEU A 564 29.48 -6.18 -20.24
CA LEU A 564 28.34 -6.91 -20.82
C LEU A 564 28.02 -8.17 -20.01
N LEU A 565 29.04 -8.90 -19.55
CA LEU A 565 28.84 -10.09 -18.73
C LEU A 565 28.18 -9.74 -17.39
N LEU A 566 28.64 -8.70 -16.70
CA LEU A 566 28.00 -8.22 -15.47
C LEU A 566 26.55 -7.78 -15.71
N PHE A 567 26.30 -7.03 -16.79
CA PHE A 567 24.96 -6.60 -17.17
C PHE A 567 24.00 -7.79 -17.39
N VAL A 568 24.41 -8.79 -18.17
CA VAL A 568 23.57 -9.97 -18.46
C VAL A 568 23.33 -10.79 -17.17
N CYS A 569 24.33 -10.91 -16.29
CA CYS A 569 24.16 -11.58 -15.01
C CYS A 569 23.15 -10.86 -14.11
N MET A 570 23.16 -9.51 -14.07
CA MET A 570 22.14 -8.76 -13.31
C MET A 570 20.74 -8.92 -13.91
N MET A 571 20.61 -8.92 -15.24
CA MET A 571 19.35 -9.20 -15.94
C MET A 571 18.82 -10.60 -15.61
N LEU A 572 19.69 -11.61 -15.49
CA LEU A 572 19.32 -12.98 -15.12
C LEU A 572 18.74 -13.04 -13.70
N VAL A 573 19.39 -12.39 -12.73
CA VAL A 573 18.88 -12.39 -11.36
C VAL A 573 17.57 -11.65 -11.25
N GLU A 574 17.41 -10.51 -11.91
CA GLU A 574 16.13 -9.82 -11.93
C GLU A 574 15.03 -10.72 -12.53
N SER A 575 15.34 -11.42 -13.63
CA SER A 575 14.45 -12.41 -14.26
C SER A 575 14.06 -13.54 -13.32
N LEU A 576 15.03 -14.10 -12.58
CA LEU A 576 14.80 -15.13 -11.59
C LEU A 576 13.91 -14.62 -10.44
N MET A 577 14.18 -13.42 -9.93
CA MET A 577 13.41 -12.85 -8.82
C MET A 577 11.97 -12.52 -9.20
N MET A 578 11.69 -12.15 -10.45
CA MET A 578 10.31 -11.98 -10.91
C MET A 578 9.55 -13.30 -11.01
N ILE A 579 10.21 -14.39 -11.41
CA ILE A 579 9.62 -15.74 -11.34
C ILE A 579 9.24 -16.06 -9.89
N VAL A 580 10.17 -15.86 -8.96
CA VAL A 580 9.91 -16.09 -7.53
C VAL A 580 8.75 -15.22 -7.03
N ALA A 581 8.69 -13.94 -7.42
CA ALA A 581 7.63 -13.02 -6.99
C ALA A 581 6.24 -13.40 -7.50
N SER A 582 6.17 -14.05 -8.66
CA SER A 582 4.89 -14.53 -9.21
C SER A 582 4.36 -15.79 -8.56
N ILE A 583 5.25 -16.60 -7.95
CA ILE A 583 4.89 -17.86 -7.28
C ILE A 583 4.66 -17.61 -5.79
N VAL A 584 5.54 -16.81 -5.19
CA VAL A 584 5.61 -16.67 -3.75
C VAL A 584 4.66 -15.58 -3.28
N PRO A 585 3.74 -15.91 -2.36
CA PRO A 585 2.74 -14.98 -1.85
C PRO A 585 3.31 -13.73 -1.14
N ASP A 586 4.49 -13.89 -0.54
CA ASP A 586 4.97 -13.00 0.51
C ASP A 586 6.40 -12.50 0.26
N PHE A 587 6.67 -11.27 0.71
CA PHE A 587 7.96 -10.60 0.55
C PHE A 587 9.10 -11.38 1.19
N LEU A 588 8.89 -11.84 2.43
CA LEU A 588 9.88 -12.52 3.24
C LEU A 588 10.20 -13.90 2.69
N MET A 589 9.16 -14.66 2.38
CA MET A 589 9.31 -15.97 1.76
C MET A 589 10.01 -15.89 0.40
N GLY A 590 9.73 -14.84 -0.37
CA GLY A 590 10.33 -14.65 -1.68
C GLY A 590 11.82 -14.32 -1.62
N ILE A 591 12.25 -13.45 -0.69
CA ILE A 591 13.67 -13.14 -0.47
C ILE A 591 14.42 -14.40 -0.02
N ILE A 592 13.88 -15.15 0.94
CA ILE A 592 14.52 -16.38 1.46
C ILE A 592 14.63 -17.43 0.34
N THR A 593 13.57 -17.64 -0.44
CA THR A 593 13.56 -18.61 -1.54
C THR A 593 14.52 -18.20 -2.66
N GLY A 594 14.49 -16.93 -3.08
CA GLY A 594 15.37 -16.38 -4.11
C GLY A 594 16.84 -16.44 -3.71
N ALA A 595 17.17 -16.04 -2.49
CA ALA A 595 18.53 -16.14 -1.94
C ALA A 595 19.00 -17.59 -1.83
N GLY A 596 18.13 -18.51 -1.42
CA GLY A 596 18.40 -19.96 -1.41
C GLY A 596 18.77 -20.50 -2.78
N ILE A 597 17.94 -20.23 -3.80
CA ILE A 597 18.19 -20.67 -5.19
C ILE A 597 19.51 -20.09 -5.71
N GLN A 598 19.69 -18.78 -5.54
CA GLN A 598 20.89 -18.06 -5.98
C GLN A 598 22.15 -18.59 -5.27
N GLY A 599 22.07 -18.91 -3.98
CA GLY A 599 23.16 -19.50 -3.20
C GLY A 599 23.59 -20.86 -3.72
N VAL A 600 22.62 -21.73 -4.03
CA VAL A 600 22.90 -23.05 -4.61
C VAL A 600 23.50 -22.94 -6.01
N MET A 601 23.04 -21.99 -6.83
CA MET A 601 23.64 -21.72 -8.15
C MET A 601 25.08 -21.22 -8.01
N MET A 602 25.35 -20.33 -7.04
CA MET A 602 26.68 -19.81 -6.76
C MET A 602 27.67 -20.89 -6.31
N LEU A 603 27.26 -21.82 -5.45
CA LEU A 603 28.08 -22.98 -5.05
C LEU A 603 28.50 -23.84 -6.23
N ASN A 604 27.57 -24.07 -7.16
CA ASN A 604 27.80 -24.84 -8.37
C ASN A 604 28.48 -24.03 -9.48
N GLY A 605 28.90 -22.78 -9.23
CA GLY A 605 29.53 -21.92 -10.23
C GLY A 605 30.97 -22.31 -10.63
N GLY A 606 31.57 -23.32 -10.00
CA GLY A 606 32.91 -23.83 -10.35
C GLY A 606 34.10 -23.12 -9.71
N PHE A 607 33.87 -22.25 -8.70
CA PHE A 607 34.94 -21.61 -7.92
C PHE A 607 35.12 -22.22 -6.52
N PHE A 608 34.02 -22.36 -5.76
CA PHE A 608 34.06 -22.89 -4.39
C PHE A 608 34.47 -24.38 -4.35
N ARG A 609 34.07 -25.12 -5.39
CA ARG A 609 34.56 -26.46 -5.71
C ARG A 609 34.75 -26.55 -7.21
N LEU A 610 35.88 -27.11 -7.65
CA LEU A 610 36.22 -27.18 -9.06
C LEU A 610 35.31 -28.19 -9.79
N PRO A 611 35.04 -27.99 -11.10
CA PRO A 611 34.12 -28.82 -11.89
C PRO A 611 34.37 -30.34 -11.84
N ASP A 612 35.62 -30.78 -11.84
CA ASP A 612 35.96 -32.21 -11.80
C ASP A 612 35.79 -32.84 -10.43
N ASP A 613 35.88 -32.03 -9.38
CA ASP A 613 35.73 -32.46 -7.99
C ASP A 613 34.26 -32.51 -7.57
N LEU A 614 33.33 -32.00 -8.38
CA LEU A 614 31.89 -32.02 -8.07
C LEU A 614 31.32 -33.45 -8.13
N PRO A 615 30.45 -33.84 -7.17
CA PRO A 615 29.78 -35.13 -7.21
C PRO A 615 28.95 -35.32 -8.49
N LYS A 616 29.16 -36.46 -9.17
CA LYS A 616 28.73 -36.67 -10.56
C LYS A 616 27.21 -36.69 -10.81
N PRO A 617 26.37 -37.42 -10.05
CA PRO A 617 25.00 -37.73 -10.50
C PRO A 617 23.97 -36.61 -10.33
N PHE A 618 24.25 -35.56 -9.55
CA PHE A 618 23.30 -34.46 -9.32
C PHE A 618 23.97 -33.08 -9.44
N TRP A 619 25.13 -32.91 -8.78
CA TRP A 619 25.82 -31.63 -8.75
C TRP A 619 26.55 -31.31 -10.05
N ARG A 620 27.28 -32.28 -10.62
CA ARG A 620 27.88 -32.12 -11.96
C ARG A 620 26.84 -32.20 -13.09
N TYR A 621 25.86 -33.09 -12.97
CA TYR A 621 24.77 -33.24 -13.94
C TYR A 621 23.44 -33.37 -13.18
N PRO A 622 22.47 -32.42 -13.30
CA PRO A 622 22.43 -31.26 -14.19
C PRO A 622 22.81 -29.92 -13.55
N MET A 623 22.99 -29.83 -12.22
CA MET A 623 23.01 -28.54 -11.50
C MET A 623 24.11 -27.57 -11.97
N TYR A 624 25.32 -28.07 -12.23
CA TYR A 624 26.44 -27.28 -12.77
C TYR A 624 26.11 -26.60 -14.12
N TYR A 625 25.32 -27.25 -14.98
CA TYR A 625 24.93 -26.70 -16.28
C TYR A 625 23.70 -25.79 -16.22
N ILE A 626 22.87 -25.94 -15.20
CA ILE A 626 21.73 -25.05 -14.95
C ILE A 626 22.19 -23.74 -14.30
N ALA A 627 23.24 -23.80 -13.47
CA ALA A 627 23.76 -22.63 -12.77
C ALA A 627 24.39 -21.62 -13.74
N PHE A 628 23.78 -20.44 -13.90
CA PHE A 628 24.31 -19.40 -14.78
C PHE A 628 25.69 -18.89 -14.33
N HIS A 629 26.00 -18.97 -13.03
CA HIS A 629 27.32 -18.63 -12.48
C HIS A 629 28.46 -19.44 -13.12
N LYS A 630 28.19 -20.65 -13.64
CA LYS A 630 29.16 -21.42 -14.44
C LYS A 630 29.66 -20.56 -15.61
N TYR A 631 28.73 -20.15 -16.48
CA TYR A 631 29.04 -19.43 -17.71
C TYR A 631 29.56 -18.02 -17.42
N ALA A 632 29.07 -17.39 -16.33
CA ALA A 632 29.61 -16.12 -15.87
C ALA A 632 31.09 -16.25 -15.47
N ASN A 633 31.45 -17.24 -14.65
CA ASN A 633 32.82 -17.47 -14.21
C ASN A 633 33.74 -17.87 -15.38
N GLN A 634 33.30 -18.77 -16.26
CA GLN A 634 34.07 -19.15 -17.44
C GLN A 634 34.30 -17.95 -18.37
N GLY A 635 33.28 -17.10 -18.59
CA GLY A 635 33.39 -15.90 -19.40
C GLY A 635 34.39 -14.88 -18.82
N VAL A 636 34.33 -14.58 -17.52
CA VAL A 636 35.28 -13.63 -16.90
C VAL A 636 36.70 -14.18 -16.87
N TYR A 637 36.89 -15.48 -16.62
CA TYR A 637 38.21 -16.10 -16.61
C TYR A 637 38.82 -16.14 -18.01
N LYS A 638 38.06 -16.58 -19.04
CA LYS A 638 38.55 -16.53 -20.43
C LYS A 638 38.92 -15.10 -20.81
N ASN A 639 38.11 -14.12 -20.41
CA ASN A 639 38.37 -12.71 -20.73
C ASN A 639 39.63 -12.15 -20.06
N GLU A 640 39.99 -12.62 -18.85
CA GLU A 640 41.15 -12.10 -18.11
C GLU A 640 42.45 -12.88 -18.37
N PHE A 641 42.39 -14.20 -18.52
CA PHE A 641 43.59 -15.02 -18.61
C PHE A 641 44.04 -15.26 -20.06
N GLN A 642 43.15 -15.22 -21.07
CA GLN A 642 43.56 -15.40 -22.46
C GLN A 642 44.55 -14.30 -22.89
N GLY A 643 45.69 -14.72 -23.45
CA GLY A 643 46.73 -13.81 -23.94
C GLY A 643 47.72 -13.30 -22.89
N VAL A 644 47.62 -13.73 -21.62
CA VAL A 644 48.56 -13.32 -20.54
C VAL A 644 49.48 -14.48 -20.14
N THR A 645 50.72 -14.16 -19.77
CA THR A 645 51.71 -15.11 -19.26
C THR A 645 52.15 -14.73 -17.85
N PHE A 646 52.27 -15.72 -16.96
CA PHE A 646 52.67 -15.55 -15.56
C PHE A 646 53.98 -16.29 -15.26
N PRO A 647 54.81 -15.82 -14.32
CA PRO A 647 55.99 -16.55 -13.86
C PRO A 647 55.60 -17.83 -13.12
N ASN A 648 56.28 -18.93 -13.42
CA ASN A 648 56.04 -20.23 -12.78
C ASN A 648 56.94 -20.41 -11.55
N ASN A 649 56.35 -20.66 -10.38
CA ASN A 649 57.09 -20.95 -9.15
C ASN A 649 57.17 -22.45 -8.81
N ILE A 650 56.72 -23.34 -9.72
CA ILE A 650 56.77 -24.79 -9.52
C ILE A 650 58.18 -25.28 -9.82
N ALA A 651 58.80 -25.96 -8.85
CA ALA A 651 60.14 -26.53 -8.98
C ALA A 651 60.19 -27.56 -10.14
N GLY A 652 61.01 -27.30 -11.16
CA GLY A 652 61.17 -28.17 -12.33
C GLY A 652 60.19 -27.94 -13.49
N GLY A 653 59.31 -26.93 -13.42
CA GLY A 653 58.41 -26.55 -14.51
C GLY A 653 59.00 -25.52 -15.49
N PRO A 654 58.33 -25.25 -16.64
CA PRO A 654 58.71 -24.16 -17.54
C PRO A 654 58.67 -22.80 -16.82
N PRO A 655 59.54 -21.83 -17.14
CA PRO A 655 59.70 -20.58 -16.36
C PRO A 655 58.47 -19.66 -16.39
N THR A 656 57.57 -19.86 -17.35
CA THR A 656 56.31 -19.12 -17.48
C THR A 656 55.16 -20.08 -17.74
N ILE A 657 54.00 -19.80 -17.13
CA ILE A 657 52.73 -20.50 -17.36
C ILE A 657 51.87 -19.62 -18.27
N THR A 658 51.32 -20.20 -19.32
CA THR A 658 50.40 -19.50 -20.23
C THR A 658 49.00 -19.42 -19.63
N GLY A 659 48.25 -18.37 -19.95
CA GLY A 659 46.87 -18.20 -19.50
C GLY A 659 45.94 -19.35 -19.92
N ASP A 660 46.14 -19.95 -21.09
CA ASP A 660 45.35 -21.10 -21.54
C ASP A 660 45.61 -22.36 -20.68
N GLU A 661 46.85 -22.53 -20.23
CA GLU A 661 47.22 -23.59 -19.30
C GLU A 661 46.61 -23.36 -17.91
N ILE A 662 46.56 -22.11 -17.44
CA ILE A 662 45.87 -21.73 -16.19
C ILE A 662 44.38 -22.00 -16.30
N LEU A 663 43.74 -21.62 -17.41
CA LEU A 663 42.32 -21.85 -17.64
C LEU A 663 41.98 -23.35 -17.62
N LYS A 664 42.80 -24.18 -18.25
CA LYS A 664 42.56 -25.62 -18.36
C LYS A 664 42.92 -26.38 -17.07
N ASN A 665 44.09 -26.11 -16.49
CA ASN A 665 44.63 -26.93 -15.40
C ASN A 665 44.29 -26.37 -14.02
N THR A 666 44.19 -25.05 -13.85
CA THR A 666 43.88 -24.42 -12.55
C THR A 666 42.38 -24.23 -12.36
N TRP A 667 41.69 -23.64 -13.35
CA TRP A 667 40.27 -23.32 -13.25
C TRP A 667 39.34 -24.36 -13.91
N GLN A 668 39.90 -25.37 -14.58
CA GLN A 668 39.16 -26.43 -15.28
C GLN A 668 38.04 -25.89 -16.20
N VAL A 669 38.34 -24.81 -16.90
CA VAL A 669 37.42 -24.13 -17.83
C VAL A 669 37.39 -24.85 -19.18
N GLU A 670 36.21 -24.96 -19.77
CA GLU A 670 36.03 -25.51 -21.12
C GLU A 670 36.62 -24.55 -22.16
N THR A 671 37.75 -24.92 -22.78
CA THR A 671 38.44 -24.11 -23.80
C THR A 671 37.96 -24.37 -25.24
N GLY A 672 36.99 -25.25 -25.43
CA GLY A 672 36.48 -25.64 -26.75
C GLY A 672 35.71 -24.55 -27.51
N TYR A 673 35.37 -23.44 -26.84
CA TYR A 673 34.64 -22.32 -27.44
C TYR A 673 35.01 -20.97 -26.80
N SER A 674 34.78 -19.90 -27.56
CA SER A 674 35.14 -18.52 -27.21
C SER A 674 34.27 -17.93 -26.09
N LYS A 675 34.80 -16.93 -25.38
CA LYS A 675 34.11 -16.12 -24.35
C LYS A 675 32.78 -15.51 -24.81
N TRP A 676 32.60 -15.25 -26.11
CA TRP A 676 31.36 -14.70 -26.67
C TRP A 676 30.21 -15.71 -26.68
N ILE A 677 30.51 -17.01 -26.75
CA ILE A 677 29.50 -18.07 -26.70
C ILE A 677 28.95 -18.19 -25.28
N ASP A 678 29.78 -18.01 -24.24
CA ASP A 678 29.32 -17.94 -22.84
C ASP A 678 28.29 -16.82 -22.66
N ILE A 679 28.56 -15.63 -23.21
CA ILE A 679 27.63 -14.49 -23.17
C ILE A 679 26.33 -14.80 -23.93
N ALA A 680 26.43 -15.43 -25.10
CA ALA A 680 25.25 -15.82 -25.89
C ALA A 680 24.36 -16.83 -25.14
N ILE A 681 24.96 -17.79 -24.44
CA ILE A 681 24.23 -18.74 -23.58
C ILE A 681 23.53 -18.01 -22.45
N LEU A 682 24.22 -17.11 -21.75
CA LEU A 682 23.64 -16.30 -20.67
C LEU A 682 22.46 -15.45 -21.17
N PHE A 683 22.57 -14.84 -22.36
CA PHE A 683 21.48 -14.08 -22.95
C PHE A 683 20.29 -14.97 -23.33
N GLY A 684 20.56 -16.18 -23.85
CA GLY A 684 19.54 -17.20 -24.08
C GLY A 684 18.80 -17.59 -22.79
N MET A 685 19.52 -17.71 -21.68
CA MET A 685 18.92 -17.96 -20.36
C MET A 685 18.04 -16.79 -19.89
N VAL A 686 18.40 -15.53 -20.16
CA VAL A 686 17.54 -14.36 -19.84
C VAL A 686 16.21 -14.48 -20.56
N ILE A 687 16.25 -14.77 -21.87
CA ILE A 687 15.02 -14.93 -22.67
C ILE A 687 14.19 -16.08 -22.11
N LEU A 688 14.81 -17.22 -21.79
CA LEU A 688 14.12 -18.38 -21.22
C LEU A 688 13.43 -18.04 -19.90
N TYR A 689 14.12 -17.36 -18.96
CA TYR A 689 13.53 -16.97 -17.68
C TYR A 689 12.38 -15.98 -17.84
N ARG A 690 12.49 -15.01 -18.77
CA ARG A 690 11.40 -14.07 -19.08
C ARG A 690 10.19 -14.78 -19.71
N LEU A 691 10.42 -15.80 -20.55
CA LEU A 691 9.35 -16.64 -21.11
C LEU A 691 8.69 -17.53 -20.05
N MET A 692 9.48 -18.10 -19.12
CA MET A 692 8.95 -18.85 -17.98
C MET A 692 8.09 -17.96 -17.08
N PHE A 693 8.57 -16.77 -16.75
CA PHE A 693 7.81 -15.76 -16.00
C PHE A 693 6.49 -15.42 -16.68
N PHE A 694 6.50 -15.18 -17.99
CA PHE A 694 5.28 -14.98 -18.78
C PHE A 694 4.32 -16.19 -18.69
N GLY A 695 4.84 -17.41 -18.79
CA GLY A 695 4.07 -18.65 -18.67
C GLY A 695 3.45 -18.83 -17.28
N ILE A 696 4.19 -18.52 -16.22
CA ILE A 696 3.71 -18.62 -14.84
C ILE A 696 2.61 -17.60 -14.56
N LEU A 697 2.78 -16.34 -14.98
CA LEU A 697 1.73 -15.33 -14.85
C LEU A 697 0.44 -15.71 -15.59
N LYS A 698 0.56 -16.44 -16.70
CA LYS A 698 -0.59 -17.01 -17.42
C LYS A 698 -1.27 -18.17 -16.68
N LEU A 699 -0.54 -18.89 -15.81
CA LEU A 699 -1.03 -20.07 -15.09
C LEU A 699 -1.56 -19.77 -13.69
N VAL A 700 -0.95 -18.81 -12.97
CA VAL A 700 -1.27 -18.46 -11.56
C VAL A 700 -2.51 -17.54 -11.45
N GLU A 701 -3.32 -17.44 -12.50
CA GLU A 701 -4.40 -16.45 -12.73
C GLU A 701 -5.63 -16.55 -11.77
N LYS A 702 -5.53 -17.11 -10.55
CA LYS A 702 -6.73 -17.40 -9.73
C LYS A 702 -6.72 -17.15 -8.22
N ALA A 703 -5.73 -16.48 -7.66
CA ALA A 703 -5.87 -15.99 -6.29
C ALA A 703 -4.89 -14.85 -6.07
N TYR A 704 -5.36 -13.66 -5.71
CA TYR A 704 -4.69 -12.79 -4.75
C TYR A 704 -5.46 -11.48 -4.49
N VAL A 705 -5.79 -11.24 -3.22
CA VAL A 705 -6.17 -9.92 -2.67
C VAL A 705 -5.58 -9.87 -1.26
N THR A 706 -4.78 -8.83 -0.95
CA THR A 706 -4.16 -8.61 0.37
C THR A 706 -4.77 -7.37 1.01
N GLN A 707 -5.12 -7.45 2.29
CA GLN A 707 -5.63 -6.34 3.10
C GLN A 707 -4.72 -6.19 4.32
N ASP A 708 -4.08 -5.03 4.47
CA ASP A 708 -3.17 -4.74 5.59
C ASP A 708 -3.82 -3.77 6.57
N ASP A 709 -4.03 -4.22 7.80
CA ASP A 709 -4.27 -3.35 8.96
C ASP A 709 -3.14 -3.52 9.97
N THR A 710 -2.72 -2.42 10.58
CA THR A 710 -1.59 -2.33 11.53
C THR A 710 -1.97 -2.83 12.94
N LEU A 711 -2.18 -4.14 13.08
CA LEU A 711 -2.27 -4.85 14.35
C LEU A 711 -1.48 -6.16 14.29
N MET A 712 -1.05 -6.70 15.44
CA MET A 712 -0.43 -8.04 15.47
C MET A 712 -1.48 -9.10 15.14
N THR A 713 -1.43 -9.58 13.90
CA THR A 713 -2.43 -10.45 13.28
C THR A 713 -2.47 -11.86 13.87
N THR A 714 -1.42 -12.27 14.58
CA THR A 714 -1.22 -13.59 15.20
C THR A 714 -1.96 -13.77 16.53
N LEU A 715 -2.19 -12.68 17.27
CA LEU A 715 -2.81 -12.70 18.59
C LEU A 715 -4.34 -12.79 18.50
N THR A 716 -4.98 -13.37 19.52
CA THR A 716 -6.42 -13.23 19.69
C THR A 716 -6.77 -11.84 20.23
N VAL A 717 -8.02 -11.43 20.06
CA VAL A 717 -8.52 -10.16 20.62
C VAL A 717 -8.26 -10.09 22.13
N ARG A 718 -8.60 -11.15 22.88
CA ARG A 718 -8.40 -11.21 24.33
C ARG A 718 -6.94 -11.06 24.71
N GLU A 719 -6.05 -11.77 24.02
CA GLU A 719 -4.62 -11.71 24.30
C GLU A 719 -4.02 -10.34 24.03
N ALA A 720 -4.36 -9.72 22.89
CA ALA A 720 -3.86 -8.38 22.56
C ALA A 720 -4.22 -7.35 23.65
N VAL A 721 -5.45 -7.41 24.16
CA VAL A 721 -5.91 -6.54 25.26
C VAL A 721 -5.27 -6.93 26.59
N HIS A 722 -5.12 -8.21 26.90
CA HIS A 722 -4.49 -8.70 28.13
C HIS A 722 -3.01 -8.31 28.22
N TYR A 723 -2.24 -8.48 27.14
CA TYR A 723 -0.85 -8.04 27.08
C TYR A 723 -0.72 -6.54 27.25
N SER A 724 -1.58 -5.77 26.56
CA SER A 724 -1.62 -4.32 26.71
C SER A 724 -1.91 -3.91 28.15
N ALA A 725 -2.85 -4.59 28.83
CA ALA A 725 -3.17 -4.35 30.23
C ALA A 725 -1.97 -4.65 31.15
N GLN A 726 -1.22 -5.71 30.89
CA GLN A 726 -0.02 -6.04 31.68
C GLN A 726 1.09 -5.01 31.53
N LEU A 727 1.32 -4.51 30.30
CA LEU A 727 2.36 -3.52 30.00
C LEU A 727 2.03 -2.12 30.53
N GLN A 728 0.77 -1.71 30.37
CA GLN A 728 0.35 -0.34 30.64
C GLN A 728 -0.18 -0.11 32.07
N LEU A 729 -0.66 -1.14 32.78
CA LEU A 729 -1.18 -0.98 34.15
C LEU A 729 -0.06 -1.13 35.20
N PRO A 730 -0.13 -0.39 36.32
CA PRO A 730 0.90 -0.41 37.37
C PRO A 730 1.15 -1.80 37.96
N ASP A 731 2.40 -2.09 38.36
CA ASP A 731 2.77 -3.36 39.01
C ASP A 731 2.15 -3.54 40.41
N SER A 732 1.68 -2.46 41.03
CA SER A 732 0.92 -2.53 42.29
C SER A 732 -0.43 -3.23 42.16
N MET A 733 -0.95 -3.37 40.93
CA MET A 733 -2.23 -4.03 40.66
C MET A 733 -2.01 -5.54 40.42
N PRO A 734 -2.71 -6.44 41.14
CA PRO A 734 -2.62 -7.88 40.93
C PRO A 734 -2.95 -8.29 39.50
N THR A 735 -2.30 -9.33 38.98
CA THR A 735 -2.54 -9.85 37.61
C THR A 735 -4.00 -10.26 37.39
N SER A 736 -4.70 -10.72 38.43
CA SER A 736 -6.13 -11.03 38.37
C SER A 736 -6.99 -9.79 38.11
N GLU A 737 -6.69 -8.68 38.76
CA GLU A 737 -7.39 -7.41 38.59
C GLU A 737 -7.08 -6.77 37.23
N LYS A 738 -5.82 -6.88 36.76
CA LYS A 738 -5.45 -6.46 35.39
C LYS A 738 -6.24 -7.23 34.32
N ARG A 739 -6.43 -8.55 34.52
CA ARG A 739 -7.24 -9.40 33.62
C ARG A 739 -8.73 -9.06 33.68
N GLU A 740 -9.28 -8.89 34.88
CA GLU A 740 -10.68 -8.50 35.05
C GLU A 740 -10.98 -7.17 34.35
N ARG A 741 -10.10 -6.18 34.50
CA ARG A 741 -10.22 -4.90 33.81
C ARG A 741 -10.19 -5.04 32.30
N ALA A 742 -9.32 -5.89 31.76
CA ALA A 742 -9.25 -6.15 30.33
C ALA A 742 -10.53 -6.83 29.81
N GLU A 743 -11.07 -7.82 30.53
CA GLU A 743 -12.33 -8.50 30.19
C GLU A 743 -13.54 -7.55 30.24
N ILE A 744 -13.58 -6.64 31.21
CA ILE A 744 -14.60 -5.59 31.28
C ILE A 744 -14.52 -4.70 30.03
N THR A 745 -13.33 -4.22 29.64
CA THR A 745 -13.19 -3.37 28.45
C THR A 745 -13.52 -4.11 27.15
N ILE A 746 -13.19 -5.39 27.02
CA ILE A 746 -13.60 -6.24 25.87
C ILE A 746 -15.14 -6.34 25.80
N ARG A 747 -15.80 -6.49 26.95
CA ARG A 747 -17.27 -6.53 27.03
C ARG A 747 -17.89 -5.19 26.63
N GLU A 748 -17.38 -4.10 27.18
CA GLU A 748 -17.87 -2.74 26.91
C GLU A 748 -17.73 -2.33 25.43
N MET A 749 -16.73 -2.89 24.72
CA MET A 749 -16.50 -2.65 23.30
C MET A 749 -17.25 -3.61 22.36
N GLY A 750 -18.12 -4.49 22.87
CA GLY A 750 -18.87 -5.44 22.03
C GLY A 750 -17.97 -6.42 21.28
N LEU A 751 -16.90 -6.89 21.93
CA LEU A 751 -15.92 -7.81 21.34
C LEU A 751 -15.96 -9.22 21.93
N GLN A 752 -16.97 -9.54 22.76
CA GLN A 752 -17.06 -10.83 23.45
C GLN A 752 -17.13 -12.04 22.50
N GLY A 753 -17.97 -11.96 21.46
CA GLY A 753 -18.11 -13.05 20.47
C GLY A 753 -16.85 -13.30 19.64
N SER A 754 -15.97 -12.30 19.53
CA SER A 754 -14.71 -12.37 18.81
C SER A 754 -13.47 -12.46 19.73
N ALA A 755 -13.66 -12.54 21.05
CA ALA A 755 -12.56 -12.45 22.03
C ALA A 755 -11.48 -13.52 21.81
N ASP A 756 -11.92 -14.73 21.46
CA ASP A 756 -11.07 -15.89 21.16
C ASP A 756 -10.69 -16.02 19.68
N THR A 757 -11.18 -15.11 18.84
CA THR A 757 -10.85 -15.08 17.41
C THR A 757 -9.52 -14.35 17.21
N ARG A 758 -8.71 -14.86 16.28
CA ARG A 758 -7.46 -14.18 15.89
C ARG A 758 -7.77 -12.85 15.22
N ILE A 759 -6.97 -11.83 15.50
CA ILE A 759 -7.07 -10.53 14.82
C ILE A 759 -6.96 -10.75 13.30
N GLY A 760 -6.08 -11.67 12.89
CA GLY A 760 -5.91 -12.15 11.54
C GLY A 760 -5.35 -11.12 10.57
N GLY A 761 -4.75 -11.64 9.51
CA GLY A 761 -3.99 -10.90 8.51
C GLY A 761 -4.04 -11.63 7.19
N TRP A 762 -3.00 -11.47 6.38
CA TRP A 762 -2.87 -12.10 5.07
C TRP A 762 -3.06 -13.64 5.08
N SER A 763 -2.39 -14.36 5.99
CA SER A 763 -2.34 -15.83 5.98
C SER A 763 -3.52 -16.50 6.73
N VAL A 764 -4.16 -15.76 7.64
CA VAL A 764 -5.23 -16.29 8.51
C VAL A 764 -6.36 -15.28 8.58
N LYS A 765 -7.54 -15.66 8.08
CA LYS A 765 -8.77 -14.87 8.21
C LYS A 765 -9.06 -14.60 9.70
N GLY A 766 -9.21 -13.33 10.06
CA GLY A 766 -9.48 -12.90 11.43
C GLY A 766 -10.73 -12.06 11.58
N ILE A 767 -10.72 -11.18 12.58
CA ILE A 767 -11.80 -10.27 12.90
C ILE A 767 -11.99 -9.20 11.80
N SER A 768 -13.20 -8.64 11.69
CA SER A 768 -13.48 -7.61 10.69
C SER A 768 -12.70 -6.30 10.94
N GLY A 769 -12.52 -5.46 9.91
CA GLY A 769 -11.83 -4.16 10.07
C GLY A 769 -12.45 -3.28 11.15
N GLY A 770 -13.78 -3.24 11.24
CA GLY A 770 -14.49 -2.58 12.34
C GLY A 770 -14.15 -3.17 13.71
N GLN A 771 -14.12 -4.51 13.84
CA GLN A 771 -13.70 -5.17 15.08
C GLN A 771 -12.24 -4.82 15.44
N LYS A 772 -11.31 -4.81 14.46
CA LYS A 772 -9.92 -4.36 14.66
C LYS A 772 -9.86 -2.93 15.20
N ARG A 773 -10.72 -2.03 14.71
CA ARG A 773 -10.83 -0.65 15.20
C ARG A 773 -11.28 -0.61 16.67
N ARG A 774 -12.28 -1.41 17.05
CA ARG A 774 -12.73 -1.53 18.45
C ARG A 774 -11.63 -2.08 19.35
N VAL A 775 -10.84 -3.06 18.89
CA VAL A 775 -9.67 -3.58 19.64
C VAL A 775 -8.63 -2.50 19.87
N SER A 776 -8.33 -1.71 18.83
CA SER A 776 -7.44 -0.56 18.91
C SER A 776 -7.89 0.44 19.97
N ILE A 777 -9.17 0.80 20.00
CA ILE A 777 -9.75 1.71 21.00
C ILE A 777 -9.73 1.09 22.40
N CYS A 778 -10.04 -0.21 22.51
CA CYS A 778 -10.01 -0.99 23.74
C CYS A 778 -8.64 -0.88 24.42
N ILE A 779 -7.56 -1.07 23.65
CA ILE A 779 -6.18 -1.00 24.14
C ILE A 779 -5.85 0.37 24.74
N GLU A 780 -6.28 1.46 24.14
CA GLU A 780 -5.99 2.83 24.62
C GLU A 780 -6.77 3.19 25.89
N ILE A 781 -7.98 2.64 26.05
CA ILE A 781 -8.87 2.98 27.18
C ILE A 781 -8.49 2.24 28.47
N LEU A 782 -7.74 1.13 28.38
CA LEU A 782 -7.29 0.33 29.53
C LEU A 782 -6.64 1.18 30.63
N THR A 783 -5.76 2.11 30.25
CA THR A 783 -5.03 2.99 31.20
C THR A 783 -5.90 4.03 31.87
N ARG A 784 -7.15 4.18 31.44
CA ARG A 784 -8.06 5.26 31.86
C ARG A 784 -7.41 6.65 31.77
N PRO A 785 -6.99 7.09 30.57
CA PRO A 785 -6.28 8.35 30.41
C PRO A 785 -7.18 9.56 30.75
N LYS A 786 -6.61 10.57 31.42
CA LYS A 786 -7.31 11.84 31.73
C LYS A 786 -7.59 12.69 30.49
N LEU A 787 -6.74 12.57 29.46
CA LEU A 787 -6.87 13.22 28.16
C LEU A 787 -6.71 12.15 27.08
N LEU A 788 -7.72 12.01 26.21
CA LEU A 788 -7.75 11.02 25.14
C LEU A 788 -7.96 11.73 23.79
N PHE A 789 -7.05 11.48 22.84
CA PHE A 789 -7.21 11.90 21.45
C PHE A 789 -7.63 10.70 20.60
N LEU A 790 -8.67 10.86 19.82
CA LEU A 790 -9.20 9.83 18.92
C LEU A 790 -9.29 10.39 17.51
N ASP A 791 -8.47 9.88 16.62
CA ASP A 791 -8.51 10.28 15.21
C ASP A 791 -9.33 9.26 14.41
N GLU A 792 -10.51 9.63 13.91
CA GLU A 792 -11.49 8.78 13.23
C GLU A 792 -11.89 7.49 14.00
N PRO A 793 -12.35 7.57 15.27
CA PRO A 793 -12.73 6.39 16.05
C PRO A 793 -13.84 5.54 15.40
N THR A 794 -14.63 6.13 14.51
CA THR A 794 -15.80 5.51 13.88
C THR A 794 -15.52 4.90 12.49
N SER A 795 -14.29 5.03 11.97
CA SER A 795 -13.94 4.52 10.64
C SER A 795 -14.08 2.99 10.56
N GLY A 796 -14.75 2.49 9.52
CA GLY A 796 -15.03 1.06 9.32
C GLY A 796 -16.03 0.44 10.29
N LEU A 797 -16.67 1.24 11.15
CA LEU A 797 -17.77 0.82 12.03
C LEU A 797 -19.11 1.17 11.39
N ASP A 798 -20.08 0.25 11.46
CA ASP A 798 -21.44 0.55 11.01
C ASP A 798 -22.10 1.54 11.99
N SER A 799 -23.24 2.13 11.59
CA SER A 799 -23.92 3.18 12.35
C SER A 799 -24.19 2.79 13.81
N ALA A 800 -24.59 1.53 14.05
CA ALA A 800 -24.90 1.04 15.39
C ALA A 800 -23.62 0.85 16.20
N ALA A 801 -22.61 0.16 15.64
CA ALA A 801 -21.33 -0.02 16.30
C ALA A 801 -20.65 1.32 16.64
N SER A 802 -20.70 2.28 15.72
CA SER A 802 -20.19 3.63 15.87
C SER A 802 -20.86 4.35 17.05
N TYR A 803 -22.19 4.31 17.13
CA TYR A 803 -22.94 4.90 18.24
C TYR A 803 -22.60 4.27 19.59
N HIS A 804 -22.58 2.93 19.69
CA HIS A 804 -22.27 2.25 20.95
C HIS A 804 -20.86 2.57 21.45
N VAL A 805 -19.86 2.52 20.56
CA VAL A 805 -18.47 2.86 20.89
C VAL A 805 -18.38 4.30 21.37
N MET A 806 -18.99 5.26 20.65
CA MET A 806 -18.94 6.68 21.02
C MET A 806 -19.73 6.98 22.30
N LYS A 807 -20.89 6.37 22.50
CA LYS A 807 -21.68 6.49 23.74
C LYS A 807 -20.87 6.02 24.94
N HIS A 808 -20.16 4.90 24.81
CA HIS A 808 -19.29 4.40 25.87
C HIS A 808 -18.12 5.36 26.15
N ILE A 809 -17.45 5.85 25.11
CA ILE A 809 -16.35 6.84 25.23
C ILE A 809 -16.84 8.12 25.94
N VAL A 810 -18.02 8.64 25.57
CA VAL A 810 -18.60 9.84 26.19
C VAL A 810 -19.05 9.56 27.64
N LYS A 811 -19.55 8.36 27.93
CA LYS A 811 -19.84 7.92 29.31
C LYS A 811 -18.58 7.96 30.18
N LEU A 812 -17.44 7.50 29.66
CA LEU A 812 -16.14 7.61 30.35
C LEU A 812 -15.73 9.07 30.60
N ALA A 813 -15.99 9.98 29.65
CA ALA A 813 -15.75 11.41 29.87
C ALA A 813 -16.58 11.97 31.03
N ARG A 814 -17.88 11.63 31.07
CA ARG A 814 -18.84 12.14 32.06
C ARG A 814 -18.63 11.57 33.47
N GLN A 815 -18.41 10.26 33.57
CA GLN A 815 -18.32 9.57 34.87
C GLN A 815 -16.95 9.72 35.52
N ASP A 816 -15.88 9.72 34.73
CA ASP A 816 -14.51 9.72 35.24
C ASP A 816 -13.82 11.09 35.14
N GLY A 817 -14.52 12.13 34.67
CA GLY A 817 -13.99 13.50 34.55
C GLY A 817 -12.86 13.62 33.52
N ARG A 818 -12.97 12.94 32.37
CA ARG A 818 -11.91 12.90 31.34
C ARG A 818 -12.17 13.91 30.22
N THR A 819 -11.09 14.43 29.66
CA THR A 819 -11.12 15.24 28.43
C THR A 819 -10.93 14.34 27.22
N ILE A 820 -11.84 14.40 26.25
CA ILE A 820 -11.78 13.60 25.03
C ILE A 820 -11.86 14.54 23.83
N VAL A 821 -10.91 14.41 22.92
CA VAL A 821 -10.87 15.14 21.66
C VAL A 821 -10.95 14.10 20.54
N ALA A 822 -11.99 14.17 19.72
CA ALA A 822 -12.18 13.26 18.60
C ALA A 822 -12.26 14.03 17.28
N SER A 823 -11.59 13.52 16.25
CA SER A 823 -11.76 13.92 14.85
C SER A 823 -12.67 12.90 14.17
N ILE A 824 -13.76 13.33 13.55
CA ILE A 824 -14.70 12.45 12.84
C ILE A 824 -15.11 13.12 11.54
N HIS A 825 -14.96 12.41 10.42
CA HIS A 825 -15.31 12.93 9.09
C HIS A 825 -16.81 12.98 8.82
N GLN A 826 -17.58 12.00 9.30
CA GLN A 826 -19.03 11.93 9.04
C GLN A 826 -19.76 11.26 10.21
N PRO A 827 -19.98 11.99 11.33
CA PRO A 827 -20.75 11.44 12.44
C PRO A 827 -22.24 11.37 12.06
N SER A 828 -22.89 10.26 12.39
CA SER A 828 -24.36 10.17 12.37
C SER A 828 -24.96 11.19 13.34
N SER A 829 -26.21 11.59 13.12
CA SER A 829 -26.87 12.60 13.98
C SER A 829 -26.86 12.21 15.45
N GLU A 830 -27.07 10.93 15.77
CA GLU A 830 -27.00 10.44 17.16
C GLU A 830 -25.60 10.55 17.76
N VAL A 831 -24.55 10.29 16.98
CA VAL A 831 -23.17 10.43 17.44
C VAL A 831 -22.81 11.91 17.59
N PHE A 832 -23.29 12.75 16.69
CA PHE A 832 -23.09 14.20 16.72
C PHE A 832 -23.67 14.84 17.99
N GLU A 833 -24.87 14.42 18.41
CA GLU A 833 -25.53 14.88 19.63
C GLU A 833 -24.80 14.50 20.93
N LEU A 834 -23.91 13.50 20.91
CA LEU A 834 -23.13 13.12 22.09
C LEU A 834 -22.02 14.14 22.42
N PHE A 835 -21.63 14.99 21.47
CA PHE A 835 -20.53 15.94 21.64
C PHE A 835 -20.96 17.21 22.37
N HIS A 836 -20.11 17.67 23.29
CA HIS A 836 -20.34 18.93 24.03
C HIS A 836 -19.90 20.15 23.20
N ASN A 837 -18.73 20.07 22.55
CA ASN A 837 -18.14 21.13 21.75
C ASN A 837 -17.81 20.64 20.34
N LEU A 838 -17.90 21.53 19.37
CA LEU A 838 -17.58 21.33 17.97
C LEU A 838 -16.42 22.24 17.58
N CYS A 839 -15.47 21.69 16.81
CA CYS A 839 -14.40 22.45 16.15
C CYS A 839 -14.51 22.21 14.64
N LEU A 840 -14.78 23.26 13.87
CA LEU A 840 -14.81 23.22 12.42
C LEU A 840 -13.61 23.98 11.85
N LEU A 841 -12.85 23.29 11.00
CA LEU A 841 -11.67 23.81 10.34
C LEU A 841 -11.88 23.77 8.82
N SER A 842 -11.51 24.83 8.12
CA SER A 842 -11.43 24.85 6.66
C SER A 842 -10.21 25.64 6.22
N SER A 843 -9.41 25.06 5.32
CA SER A 843 -8.18 25.67 4.78
C SER A 843 -7.23 26.23 5.85
N GLY A 844 -7.09 25.50 6.97
CA GLY A 844 -6.23 25.89 8.11
C GLY A 844 -6.79 27.01 8.99
N LYS A 845 -8.03 27.45 8.77
CA LYS A 845 -8.72 28.48 9.55
C LYS A 845 -9.84 27.85 10.38
N THR A 846 -10.03 28.36 11.59
CA THR A 846 -11.18 28.00 12.43
C THR A 846 -12.42 28.72 11.94
N VAL A 847 -13.41 27.95 11.48
CA VAL A 847 -14.72 28.46 11.05
C VAL A 847 -15.64 28.59 12.25
N TYR A 848 -15.61 27.60 13.16
CA TYR A 848 -16.42 27.60 14.38
C TYR A 848 -15.70 26.79 15.46
N PHE A 849 -15.68 27.29 16.69
CA PHE A 849 -15.29 26.53 17.87
C PHE A 849 -16.16 26.92 19.07
N GLY A 850 -16.92 25.96 19.61
CA GLY A 850 -17.86 26.23 20.71
C GLY A 850 -18.87 25.10 20.92
N PRO A 851 -19.89 25.31 21.77
CA PRO A 851 -20.89 24.30 22.07
C PRO A 851 -21.66 23.84 20.83
N VAL A 852 -21.99 22.55 20.74
CA VAL A 852 -22.76 22.00 19.61
C VAL A 852 -24.14 22.66 19.50
N SER A 853 -24.79 22.92 20.64
CA SER A 853 -26.11 23.55 20.72
C SER A 853 -26.18 24.97 20.14
N MET A 854 -25.06 25.69 20.06
CA MET A 854 -24.98 27.04 19.51
C MET A 854 -24.58 27.07 18.02
N ALA A 855 -24.13 25.93 17.48
CA ALA A 855 -23.66 25.87 16.09
C ALA A 855 -24.78 26.17 15.09
N GLU A 856 -25.97 25.59 15.30
CA GLU A 856 -27.12 25.80 14.42
C GLU A 856 -27.56 27.26 14.36
N GLN A 857 -27.59 27.93 15.51
CA GLN A 857 -27.89 29.36 15.60
C GLN A 857 -26.82 30.22 14.92
N PHE A 858 -25.54 29.85 15.03
CA PHE A 858 -24.43 30.55 14.39
C PHE A 858 -24.48 30.44 12.86
N PHE A 859 -24.72 29.25 12.32
CA PHE A 859 -24.83 29.06 10.87
C PHE A 859 -26.09 29.74 10.31
N SER A 860 -27.22 29.61 11.00
CA SER A 860 -28.47 30.27 10.60
C SER A 860 -28.37 31.79 10.59
N SER A 861 -27.71 32.41 11.58
CA SER A 861 -27.53 33.86 11.63
C SER A 861 -26.58 34.41 10.57
N ASN A 862 -25.72 33.55 10.00
CA ASN A 862 -24.82 33.89 8.90
C ASN A 862 -25.39 33.52 7.51
N GLY A 863 -26.69 33.21 7.41
CA GLY A 863 -27.37 32.93 6.15
C GLY A 863 -27.29 31.48 5.66
N PHE A 864 -26.86 30.55 6.52
CA PHE A 864 -26.75 29.12 6.21
C PHE A 864 -27.58 28.28 7.19
N PRO A 865 -28.93 28.38 7.18
CA PRO A 865 -29.77 27.59 8.07
C PRO A 865 -29.74 26.10 7.70
N CYS A 866 -29.66 25.23 8.72
CA CYS A 866 -29.73 23.79 8.50
C CYS A 866 -31.16 23.36 8.13
N PRO A 867 -31.38 22.58 7.06
CA PRO A 867 -32.67 22.00 6.75
C PRO A 867 -33.17 21.04 7.84
N THR A 868 -34.49 20.99 8.06
CA THR A 868 -35.14 20.26 9.17
C THR A 868 -34.98 18.73 9.16
N LEU A 869 -34.69 18.12 8.01
CA LEU A 869 -34.52 16.66 7.85
C LEU A 869 -33.08 16.27 7.51
N ARG A 870 -32.13 17.20 7.62
CA ARG A 870 -30.73 17.00 7.26
C ARG A 870 -29.87 16.85 8.51
N ASN A 871 -28.92 15.92 8.46
CA ASN A 871 -27.90 15.81 9.50
C ASN A 871 -27.08 17.11 9.58
N PRO A 872 -27.05 17.81 10.73
CA PRO A 872 -26.34 19.08 10.85
C PRO A 872 -24.84 18.98 10.53
N SER A 873 -24.19 17.88 10.90
CA SER A 873 -22.76 17.66 10.60
C SER A 873 -22.49 17.67 9.08
N ASP A 874 -23.31 16.96 8.31
CA ASP A 874 -23.23 16.90 6.85
C ASP A 874 -23.48 18.27 6.22
N HIS A 875 -24.40 19.05 6.77
CA HIS A 875 -24.66 20.41 6.31
C HIS A 875 -23.47 21.34 6.52
N TYR A 876 -22.93 21.37 7.75
CA TYR A 876 -21.79 22.25 8.08
C TYR A 876 -20.54 21.91 7.25
N LEU A 877 -20.24 20.63 7.06
CA LEU A 877 -19.10 20.19 6.25
C LEU A 877 -19.27 20.57 4.78
N ARG A 878 -20.48 20.48 4.24
CA ARG A 878 -20.77 20.91 2.86
C ARG A 878 -20.58 22.40 2.66
N THR A 879 -21.05 23.22 3.60
CA THR A 879 -20.90 24.68 3.53
C THR A 879 -19.44 25.14 3.53
N ILE A 880 -18.52 24.35 4.09
CA ILE A 880 -17.11 24.72 4.23
C ILE A 880 -16.16 23.95 3.29
N ASN A 881 -16.68 23.13 2.38
CA ASN A 881 -15.88 22.30 1.46
C ASN A 881 -15.63 23.02 0.13
N ALA A 882 -14.37 23.39 -0.12
CA ALA A 882 -13.95 24.14 -1.30
C ALA A 882 -13.71 23.30 -2.58
N ASP A 883 -13.74 21.96 -2.51
CA ASP A 883 -13.38 21.09 -3.64
C ASP A 883 -14.43 21.11 -4.78
N PHE A 884 -15.65 21.58 -4.52
CA PHE A 884 -16.79 21.51 -5.44
C PHE A 884 -17.53 22.85 -5.57
N ASP A 885 -16.89 23.84 -6.20
CA ASP A 885 -17.46 25.17 -6.45
C ASP A 885 -18.55 25.22 -7.55
N MET A 886 -18.88 24.12 -8.23
CA MET A 886 -19.68 24.14 -9.46
C MET A 886 -21.22 24.19 -9.28
N ASP A 887 -21.77 23.97 -8.08
CA ASP A 887 -23.24 23.87 -7.89
C ASP A 887 -23.88 25.02 -7.07
N ILE A 888 -23.14 26.06 -6.65
CA ILE A 888 -23.73 27.27 -6.02
C ILE A 888 -24.28 28.22 -7.10
N GLU A 889 -25.19 27.73 -7.95
CA GLU A 889 -25.97 28.57 -8.88
C GLU A 889 -27.47 28.63 -8.56
N GLN A 890 -27.90 28.08 -7.41
CA GLN A 890 -29.27 28.27 -6.92
C GLN A 890 -29.28 28.92 -5.54
N GLY A 891 -29.10 30.25 -5.52
CA GLY A 891 -29.73 31.09 -4.50
C GLY A 891 -28.88 32.21 -3.88
N HIS A 892 -27.56 32.05 -3.71
CA HIS A 892 -26.67 33.08 -3.16
C HIS A 892 -25.37 33.11 -3.98
N GLY A 893 -25.21 34.11 -4.84
CA GLY A 893 -24.09 34.24 -5.77
C GLY A 893 -22.78 34.67 -5.10
N GLY A 894 -22.11 33.75 -4.41
CA GLY A 894 -20.74 33.91 -3.93
C GLY A 894 -19.99 32.58 -3.97
N SER A 895 -18.67 32.62 -4.17
CA SER A 895 -17.82 31.41 -4.19
C SER A 895 -17.75 30.76 -2.80
N THR A 896 -17.44 29.47 -2.70
CA THR A 896 -17.31 28.79 -1.39
C THR A 896 -16.24 29.45 -0.51
N GLU A 897 -15.19 30.01 -1.11
CA GLU A 897 -14.18 30.80 -0.41
C GLU A 897 -14.74 32.07 0.23
N GLU A 898 -15.68 32.75 -0.43
CA GLU A 898 -16.36 33.92 0.11
C GLU A 898 -17.21 33.52 1.33
N ALA A 899 -17.97 32.43 1.23
CA ALA A 899 -18.76 31.90 2.35
C ALA A 899 -17.87 31.56 3.57
N ILE A 900 -16.74 30.87 3.34
CA ILE A 900 -15.76 30.57 4.40
C ILE A 900 -15.21 31.86 5.01
N SER A 901 -14.90 32.87 4.19
CA SER A 901 -14.36 34.15 4.67
C SER A 901 -15.35 34.90 5.57
N VAL A 902 -16.65 34.87 5.21
CA VAL A 902 -17.74 35.47 5.98
C VAL A 902 -17.87 34.76 7.33
N LEU A 903 -17.93 33.43 7.32
CA LEU A 903 -18.05 32.64 8.55
C LEU A 903 -16.85 32.83 9.49
N VAL A 904 -15.63 32.81 8.97
CA VAL A 904 -14.41 33.06 9.77
C VAL A 904 -14.41 34.47 10.37
N LYS A 905 -14.86 35.48 9.62
CA LYS A 905 -14.94 36.86 10.12
C LYS A 905 -16.02 36.98 11.19
N SER A 906 -17.20 36.41 10.96
CA SER A 906 -18.32 36.42 11.91
C SER A 906 -17.97 35.68 13.20
N TYR A 907 -17.33 34.52 13.11
CA TYR A 907 -16.86 33.77 14.27
C TYR A 907 -15.89 34.60 15.12
N LYS A 908 -14.88 35.24 14.51
CA LYS A 908 -13.93 36.11 15.23
C LYS A 908 -14.60 37.29 15.95
N SER A 909 -15.70 37.80 15.42
CA SER A 909 -16.48 38.88 16.04
C SER A 909 -17.60 38.38 16.97
N SER A 910 -17.82 37.07 17.07
CA SER A 910 -18.92 36.49 17.85
C SER A 910 -18.61 36.46 19.35
N ASP A 911 -19.67 36.58 20.16
CA ASP A 911 -19.58 36.39 21.62
C ASP A 911 -19.05 35.00 22.01
N ILE A 912 -19.21 34.00 21.13
CA ILE A 912 -18.70 32.63 21.31
C ILE A 912 -17.17 32.66 21.32
N CYS A 913 -16.55 33.28 20.31
CA CYS A 913 -15.10 33.41 20.24
C CYS A 913 -14.55 34.27 21.38
N LEU A 914 -15.23 35.36 21.74
CA LEU A 914 -14.82 36.21 22.87
C LEU A 914 -14.86 35.47 24.21
N ARG A 915 -15.89 34.63 24.45
CA ARG A 915 -15.96 33.76 25.64
C ARG A 915 -14.80 32.78 25.69
N VAL A 916 -14.56 32.06 24.59
CA VAL A 916 -13.44 31.11 24.48
C VAL A 916 -12.10 31.83 24.73
N CYS A 917 -11.89 33.01 24.14
CA CYS A 917 -10.68 33.80 24.38
C CYS A 917 -10.57 34.28 25.82
N SER A 918 -11.68 34.69 26.46
CA SER A 918 -11.70 35.14 27.86
C SER A 918 -11.39 34.01 28.85
N GLU A 919 -11.83 32.78 28.56
CA GLU A 919 -11.50 31.58 29.35
C GLU A 919 -10.04 31.15 29.14
N GLN A 920 -9.46 31.42 27.97
CA GLN A 920 -8.05 31.13 27.66
C GLN A 920 -7.06 32.17 28.18
N LEU A 921 -7.46 33.44 28.36
CA LEU A 921 -6.59 34.54 28.78
C LEU A 921 -5.76 34.29 30.08
N PRO A 922 -6.30 33.64 31.13
CA PRO A 922 -5.53 33.30 32.33
C PRO A 922 -4.41 32.27 32.08
N TYR A 923 -4.55 31.41 31.07
CA TYR A 923 -3.59 30.34 30.72
C TYR A 923 -2.57 30.81 29.69
N ALA A 924 -3.00 31.61 28.71
CA ALA A 924 -2.17 32.13 27.62
C ALA A 924 -0.97 32.97 28.13
N THR A 925 -1.13 33.70 29.23
CA THR A 925 -0.09 34.61 29.75
C THR A 925 0.97 33.89 30.59
N ARG A 926 0.65 32.73 31.18
CA ARG A 926 1.56 31.95 32.07
C ARG A 926 2.25 30.78 31.37
N GLU A 927 1.60 30.15 30.37
CA GLU A 927 2.11 28.94 29.72
C GLU A 927 2.73 29.14 28.33
N PHE A 928 2.49 30.25 27.61
CA PHE A 928 3.14 30.44 26.30
C PHE A 928 4.67 30.44 26.41
N ASN A 929 5.23 30.93 27.51
CA ASN A 929 6.66 30.83 27.78
C ASN A 929 7.09 29.42 28.22
N LEU A 930 6.24 28.67 28.92
CA LEU A 930 6.54 27.32 29.42
C LEU A 930 6.46 26.26 28.33
N ILE A 931 5.45 26.32 27.46
CA ILE A 931 5.29 25.44 26.29
C ILE A 931 6.39 25.73 25.27
N ARG A 932 6.73 27.00 25.04
CA ARG A 932 7.87 27.37 24.18
C ARG A 932 9.21 26.95 24.81
N LEU A 933 9.36 26.97 26.14
CA LEU A 933 10.53 26.40 26.85
C LEU A 933 10.57 24.86 26.79
N LEU A 934 9.43 24.18 26.84
CA LEU A 934 9.33 22.72 26.71
C LEU A 934 9.63 22.25 25.29
N PHE A 935 9.20 23.01 24.27
CA PHE A 935 9.54 22.74 22.87
C PHE A 935 11.00 23.13 22.51
N LEU A 936 11.57 24.13 23.18
CA LEU A 936 12.97 24.55 22.97
C LEU A 936 13.99 23.74 23.79
N LYS A 937 13.61 23.16 24.94
CA LYS A 937 14.45 22.21 25.71
C LYS A 937 14.31 20.79 25.16
N LYS A 938 15.07 20.51 24.10
CA LYS A 938 15.44 19.16 23.60
C LYS A 938 14.30 18.30 23.03
N GLY A 939 14.59 17.66 21.90
CA GLY A 939 13.85 16.53 21.33
C GLY A 939 13.87 15.29 22.21
N GLY A 940 13.14 15.34 23.33
CA GLY A 940 12.83 14.22 24.18
C GLY A 940 11.39 14.36 24.66
N ILE A 941 10.52 13.47 24.22
CA ILE A 941 9.15 13.32 24.72
C ILE A 941 9.25 13.14 26.25
N PRO A 942 8.48 13.87 27.08
CA PRO A 942 8.53 13.72 28.53
C PRO A 942 8.21 12.27 28.93
N GLU A 943 9.16 11.58 29.57
CA GLU A 943 8.95 10.25 30.16
C GLU A 943 7.79 10.30 31.16
N LYS A 944 6.70 9.58 30.90
CA LYS A 944 5.62 9.31 31.87
C LYS A 944 6.18 8.44 33.00
N LYS A 945 6.77 9.05 34.04
CA LYS A 945 7.28 8.35 35.25
C LYS A 945 6.19 7.84 36.22
N GLY A 946 4.91 7.78 35.83
CA GLY A 946 3.80 7.61 36.78
C GLY A 946 2.97 6.33 36.70
N SER A 947 3.03 5.52 35.63
CA SER A 947 2.12 4.37 35.46
C SER A 947 2.64 3.36 34.44
N GLN A 948 3.86 2.86 34.63
CA GLN A 948 4.40 1.81 33.76
C GLN A 948 4.90 0.65 34.63
N ALA A 949 4.77 -0.57 34.12
CA ALA A 949 5.36 -1.76 34.74
C ALA A 949 6.88 -1.60 34.89
N SER A 950 7.51 -2.33 35.80
CA SER A 950 8.96 -2.30 35.97
C SER A 950 9.67 -2.70 34.67
N PHE A 951 10.86 -2.17 34.41
CA PHE A 951 11.64 -2.50 33.20
C PHE A 951 11.80 -4.02 33.01
N ILE A 952 12.01 -4.77 34.10
CA ILE A 952 12.14 -6.24 34.07
C ILE A 952 10.80 -6.89 33.71
N THR A 953 9.70 -6.43 34.31
CA THR A 953 8.34 -6.90 33.98
C THR A 953 8.05 -6.66 32.50
N GLN A 954 8.38 -5.47 31.98
CA GLN A 954 8.23 -5.15 30.56
C GLN A 954 9.05 -6.09 29.68
N CYS A 955 10.33 -6.33 30.01
CA CYS A 955 11.18 -7.27 29.27
C CYS A 955 10.57 -8.69 29.24
N LEU A 956 10.13 -9.21 30.39
CA LEU A 956 9.57 -10.55 30.50
C LEU A 956 8.27 -10.70 29.71
N VAL A 957 7.35 -9.75 29.84
CA VAL A 957 6.06 -9.77 29.11
C VAL A 957 6.28 -9.63 27.60
N LEU A 958 7.18 -8.75 27.17
CA LEU A 958 7.52 -8.60 25.75
C LEU A 958 8.19 -9.86 25.21
N THR A 959 9.07 -10.49 25.98
CA THR A 959 9.71 -11.76 25.62
C THR A 959 8.67 -12.87 25.47
N GLU A 960 7.75 -13.01 26.43
CA GLU A 960 6.65 -13.99 26.39
C GLU A 960 5.74 -13.76 25.17
N ARG A 961 5.36 -12.49 24.91
CA ARG A 961 4.59 -12.09 23.73
C ARG A 961 5.28 -12.51 22.43
N SER A 962 6.59 -12.22 22.32
CA SER A 962 7.39 -12.58 21.14
C SER A 962 7.51 -14.10 20.97
N PHE A 963 7.64 -14.88 22.06
CA PHE A 963 7.64 -16.34 21.99
C PHE A 963 6.31 -16.92 21.51
N ILE A 964 5.18 -16.36 21.96
CA ILE A 964 3.86 -16.81 21.54
C ILE A 964 3.59 -16.47 20.08
N ASN A 965 4.02 -15.29 19.63
CA ASN A 965 4.01 -14.94 18.20
C ASN A 965 4.83 -15.94 17.38
N MET A 966 6.06 -16.24 17.82
CA MET A 966 6.92 -17.22 17.16
C MET A 966 6.29 -18.62 17.13
N TYR A 967 5.68 -19.06 18.23
CA TYR A 967 5.01 -20.36 18.30
C TYR A 967 3.78 -20.44 17.40
N ARG A 968 3.06 -19.34 17.21
CA ARG A 968 1.82 -19.32 16.41
C ARG A 968 2.05 -19.10 14.93
N ASP A 969 3.17 -18.49 14.57
CA ASP A 969 3.69 -18.44 13.20
C ASP A 969 4.72 -19.55 12.95
N LEU A 970 4.48 -20.73 13.52
CA LEU A 970 5.38 -21.88 13.42
C LEU A 970 5.71 -22.21 11.95
N GLY A 971 4.76 -21.99 11.04
CA GLY A 971 4.94 -22.20 9.60
C GLY A 971 6.10 -21.39 9.02
N TYR A 972 6.21 -20.10 9.36
CA TYR A 972 7.33 -19.27 8.92
C TYR A 972 8.67 -19.76 9.48
N TYR A 973 8.77 -19.95 10.79
CA TYR A 973 10.01 -20.34 11.45
C TYR A 973 10.48 -21.75 11.03
N TRP A 974 9.56 -22.72 10.85
CA TRP A 974 9.87 -24.06 10.33
C TRP A 974 10.26 -24.06 8.86
N LEU A 975 9.57 -23.27 8.03
CA LEU A 975 9.95 -23.15 6.62
C LEU A 975 11.35 -22.56 6.50
N ARG A 976 11.65 -21.50 7.27
CA ARG A 976 12.97 -20.90 7.32
C ARG A 976 14.03 -21.91 7.79
N LEU A 977 13.78 -22.64 8.87
CA LEU A 977 14.68 -23.73 9.31
C LEU A 977 14.83 -24.81 8.22
N GLY A 978 13.75 -25.21 7.55
CA GLY A 978 13.76 -26.20 6.48
C GLY A 978 14.60 -25.77 5.28
N ILE A 979 14.55 -24.50 4.90
CA ILE A 979 15.39 -23.92 3.85
C ILE A 979 16.87 -23.93 4.28
N TYR A 980 17.16 -23.57 5.53
CA TYR A 980 18.53 -23.65 6.06
C TYR A 980 19.08 -25.08 6.09
N ILE A 981 18.26 -26.05 6.50
CA ILE A 981 18.61 -27.47 6.47
C ILE A 981 18.86 -27.90 5.01
N ALA A 982 17.93 -27.62 4.09
CA ALA A 982 18.08 -27.97 2.69
C ALA A 982 19.38 -27.39 2.09
N LEU A 983 19.70 -26.14 2.43
CA LEU A 983 20.92 -25.50 1.95
C LEU A 983 22.20 -26.10 2.56
N CYS A 984 22.22 -26.37 3.87
CA CYS A 984 23.34 -27.04 4.51
C CYS A 984 23.50 -28.50 4.02
N LEU A 985 22.41 -29.18 3.64
CA LEU A 985 22.47 -30.46 2.93
C LEU A 985 23.11 -30.30 1.54
N CYS A 986 22.74 -29.25 0.80
CA CYS A 986 23.34 -28.95 -0.48
C CYS A 986 24.85 -28.73 -0.33
N VAL A 987 25.26 -27.87 0.59
CA VAL A 987 26.68 -27.65 0.91
C VAL A 987 27.36 -28.95 1.34
N GLY A 988 26.78 -29.68 2.29
CA GLY A 988 27.36 -30.90 2.84
C GLY A 988 27.54 -32.01 1.79
N THR A 989 26.63 -32.11 0.82
CA THR A 989 26.74 -33.07 -0.29
C THR A 989 27.71 -32.62 -1.38
N ILE A 990 27.77 -31.32 -1.68
CA ILE A 990 28.79 -30.75 -2.59
C ILE A 990 30.19 -30.96 -2.01
N PHE A 991 30.34 -30.76 -0.70
CA PHE A 991 31.60 -30.88 0.05
C PHE A 991 31.75 -32.22 0.78
N TYR A 992 31.10 -33.28 0.30
CA TYR A 992 31.08 -34.57 1.00
C TYR A 992 32.49 -35.15 1.20
N ASP A 993 32.77 -35.57 2.44
CA ASP A 993 33.97 -36.29 2.92
C ASP A 993 35.28 -35.86 2.24
N ILE A 994 35.71 -34.62 2.49
CA ILE A 994 36.92 -34.08 1.87
C ILE A 994 38.17 -34.69 2.52
N ASP A 995 39.07 -35.25 1.71
CA ASP A 995 40.36 -35.78 2.17
C ASP A 995 41.24 -34.73 2.90
N LEU A 996 42.09 -35.17 3.83
CA LEU A 996 43.08 -34.33 4.55
C LEU A 996 44.36 -34.13 3.69
N THR A 997 44.26 -33.46 2.54
CA THR A 997 45.39 -33.17 1.65
C THR A 997 45.66 -31.67 1.51
N PHE A 998 46.86 -31.29 1.09
CA PHE A 998 47.20 -29.86 0.87
C PHE A 998 46.28 -29.19 -0.17
N GLY A 999 45.88 -29.93 -1.20
CA GLY A 999 44.93 -29.44 -2.23
C GLY A 999 43.51 -29.21 -1.72
N SER A 1000 43.14 -29.78 -0.57
CA SER A 1000 41.78 -29.68 -0.03
C SER A 1000 41.57 -28.52 0.95
N ILE A 1001 42.64 -27.83 1.33
CA ILE A 1001 42.61 -26.67 2.24
C ILE A 1001 41.69 -25.57 1.70
N GLN A 1002 41.79 -25.25 0.40
CA GLN A 1002 40.94 -24.24 -0.24
C GLN A 1002 39.47 -24.66 -0.24
N ALA A 1003 39.15 -25.93 -0.50
CA ALA A 1003 37.77 -26.42 -0.49
C ALA A 1003 37.15 -26.37 0.91
N ARG A 1004 37.93 -26.70 1.95
CA ARG A 1004 37.50 -26.61 3.36
C ARG A 1004 37.29 -25.17 3.80
N GLY A 1005 38.21 -24.26 3.45
CA GLY A 1005 38.03 -22.83 3.69
C GLY A 1005 36.81 -22.26 2.96
N SER A 1006 36.59 -22.69 1.72
CA SER A 1006 35.44 -22.31 0.89
C SER A 1006 34.12 -22.72 1.53
N MET A 1007 34.05 -23.94 2.06
CA MET A 1007 32.89 -24.45 2.79
C MET A 1007 32.62 -23.62 4.05
N LEU A 1008 33.63 -23.37 4.88
CA LEU A 1008 33.48 -22.59 6.11
C LEU A 1008 33.02 -21.15 5.82
N MET A 1009 33.62 -20.50 4.81
CA MET A 1009 33.24 -19.16 4.39
C MET A 1009 31.82 -19.14 3.84
N PHE A 1010 31.45 -20.11 3.01
CA PHE A 1010 30.10 -20.16 2.45
C PHE A 1010 29.05 -20.41 3.53
N VAL A 1011 29.25 -21.37 4.44
CA VAL A 1011 28.32 -21.65 5.54
C VAL A 1011 28.18 -20.42 6.44
N ALA A 1012 29.29 -19.81 6.87
CA ALA A 1012 29.21 -18.62 7.71
C ALA A 1012 28.59 -17.42 6.98
N GLY A 1013 29.06 -17.11 5.77
CA GLY A 1013 28.65 -15.95 4.97
C GLY A 1013 27.23 -16.04 4.44
N PHE A 1014 26.83 -17.20 3.92
CA PHE A 1014 25.49 -17.39 3.38
C PHE A 1014 24.44 -17.43 4.51
N LEU A 1015 24.72 -18.18 5.58
CA LEU A 1015 23.79 -18.26 6.69
C LEU A 1015 23.60 -16.89 7.36
N THR A 1016 24.68 -16.12 7.54
CA THR A 1016 24.58 -14.73 8.03
C THR A 1016 23.85 -13.82 7.06
N PHE A 1017 23.99 -13.97 5.74
CA PHE A 1017 23.23 -13.14 4.79
C PHE A 1017 21.73 -13.39 4.87
N MET A 1018 21.35 -14.64 5.07
CA MET A 1018 19.95 -14.99 5.28
C MET A 1018 19.38 -14.41 6.58
N ALA A 1019 20.21 -13.83 7.47
CA ALA A 1019 19.74 -13.04 8.60
C ALA A 1019 19.12 -11.68 8.17
N ILE A 1020 19.32 -11.23 6.92
CA ILE A 1020 18.58 -10.10 6.33
C ILE A 1020 17.06 -10.36 6.40
N SER A 1021 16.60 -11.60 6.38
CA SER A 1021 15.16 -11.88 6.55
C SER A 1021 14.63 -11.46 7.94
N GLY A 1022 15.51 -11.39 8.96
CA GLY A 1022 15.18 -10.84 10.28
C GLY A 1022 14.96 -9.32 10.26
N PHE A 1023 15.61 -8.59 9.36
CA PHE A 1023 15.37 -7.15 9.13
C PHE A 1023 13.90 -6.88 8.82
N LEU A 1024 13.31 -7.71 7.95
CA LEU A 1024 11.92 -7.56 7.49
C LEU A 1024 10.93 -7.61 8.64
N SER A 1025 11.01 -8.69 9.42
CA SER A 1025 10.16 -8.93 10.58
C SER A 1025 10.30 -7.77 11.58
N PHE A 1026 11.53 -7.30 11.79
CA PHE A 1026 11.79 -6.20 12.70
C PHE A 1026 11.21 -4.86 12.22
N VAL A 1027 11.25 -4.56 10.91
CA VAL A 1027 10.63 -3.33 10.36
C VAL A 1027 9.11 -3.34 10.54
N GLU A 1028 8.46 -4.50 10.37
CA GLU A 1028 7.02 -4.64 10.64
C GLU A 1028 6.71 -4.41 12.13
N ASP A 1029 7.49 -5.03 13.02
CA ASP A 1029 7.39 -4.80 14.45
C ASP A 1029 7.66 -3.33 14.81
N MET A 1030 8.53 -2.64 14.07
CA MET A 1030 8.81 -1.22 14.29
C MET A 1030 7.61 -0.31 14.02
N LYS A 1031 6.70 -0.68 13.10
CA LYS A 1031 5.45 0.06 12.89
C LYS A 1031 4.55 -0.02 14.12
N ILE A 1032 4.44 -1.21 14.70
CA ILE A 1032 3.65 -1.46 15.91
C ILE A 1032 4.31 -0.77 17.10
N PHE A 1033 5.62 -0.94 17.28
CA PHE A 1033 6.41 -0.26 18.29
C PHE A 1033 6.28 1.26 18.21
N GLY A 1034 6.38 1.85 17.02
CA GLY A 1034 6.29 3.30 16.84
C GLY A 1034 4.97 3.85 17.38
N ARG A 1035 3.88 3.13 17.12
CA ARG A 1035 2.55 3.42 17.67
C ARG A 1035 2.50 3.19 19.19
N GLU A 1036 2.91 2.02 19.68
CA GLU A 1036 2.90 1.69 21.12
C GLU A 1036 3.79 2.64 21.96
N ARG A 1037 4.89 3.12 21.37
CA ARG A 1037 5.80 4.11 21.95
C ARG A 1037 5.17 5.50 22.06
N LEU A 1038 4.49 5.97 21.01
CA LEU A 1038 3.78 7.25 21.04
C LEU A 1038 2.73 7.27 22.18
N ASN A 1039 2.13 6.11 22.45
CA ASN A 1039 1.14 5.93 23.51
C ASN A 1039 1.78 5.62 24.89
N GLY A 1040 3.09 5.39 24.92
CA GLY A 1040 3.88 5.18 26.13
C GLY A 1040 3.62 3.83 26.80
N HIS A 1041 3.48 2.76 26.02
CA HIS A 1041 3.17 1.42 26.54
C HIS A 1041 4.34 0.77 27.28
N TYR A 1042 5.58 0.98 26.83
CA TYR A 1042 6.80 0.40 27.41
C TYR A 1042 8.05 1.17 26.97
N ASP A 1043 9.17 0.91 27.63
CA ASP A 1043 10.48 1.53 27.36
C ASP A 1043 11.14 0.95 26.10
N VAL A 1044 11.94 1.78 25.41
CA VAL A 1044 12.68 1.39 24.20
C VAL A 1044 13.64 0.24 24.49
N GLY A 1045 14.37 0.31 25.61
CA GLY A 1045 15.30 -0.72 26.03
C GLY A 1045 14.61 -2.04 26.35
N ALA A 1046 13.40 -2.00 26.91
CA ALA A 1046 12.65 -3.20 27.24
C ALA A 1046 12.21 -3.97 25.98
N PHE A 1047 11.82 -3.25 24.93
CA PHE A 1047 11.51 -3.84 23.62
C PHE A 1047 12.72 -4.48 22.95
N VAL A 1048 13.85 -3.77 22.92
CA VAL A 1048 15.09 -4.30 22.31
C VAL A 1048 15.57 -5.54 23.05
N VAL A 1049 15.59 -5.51 24.40
CA VAL A 1049 15.99 -6.66 25.22
C VAL A 1049 15.00 -7.82 25.04
N GLY A 1050 13.68 -7.54 25.02
CA GLY A 1050 12.66 -8.56 24.82
C GLY A 1050 12.81 -9.29 23.48
N ASN A 1051 12.99 -8.55 22.39
CA ASN A 1051 13.20 -9.12 21.05
C ASN A 1051 14.54 -9.86 20.93
N MET A 1052 15.60 -9.36 21.57
CA MET A 1052 16.88 -10.05 21.60
C MET A 1052 16.77 -11.40 22.33
N LEU A 1053 16.12 -11.43 23.50
CA LEU A 1053 15.94 -12.66 24.29
C LEU A 1053 15.04 -13.68 23.59
N SER A 1054 13.97 -13.24 22.93
CA SER A 1054 13.07 -14.15 22.21
C SER A 1054 13.72 -14.81 20.99
N SER A 1055 14.71 -14.15 20.39
CA SER A 1055 15.38 -14.65 19.17
C SER A 1055 16.45 -15.71 19.48
N ILE A 1056 17.02 -15.73 20.69
CA ILE A 1056 18.13 -16.62 21.08
C ILE A 1056 17.83 -18.11 20.83
N PRO A 1057 16.70 -18.70 21.30
CA PRO A 1057 16.47 -20.13 21.12
C PRO A 1057 16.34 -20.53 19.65
N TYR A 1058 15.74 -19.66 18.85
CA TYR A 1058 15.56 -19.88 17.42
C TYR A 1058 16.89 -19.79 16.65
N LEU A 1059 17.69 -18.76 16.92
CA LEU A 1059 19.04 -18.63 16.34
C LEU A 1059 19.94 -19.79 16.72
N LEU A 1060 19.86 -20.24 17.97
CA LEU A 1060 20.60 -21.39 18.47
C LEU A 1060 20.20 -22.67 17.72
N MET A 1061 18.90 -22.87 17.47
CA MET A 1061 18.40 -23.99 16.68
C MET A 1061 18.90 -23.94 15.22
N ILE A 1062 18.87 -22.76 14.58
CA ILE A 1062 19.32 -22.56 13.20
C ILE A 1062 20.83 -22.68 13.05
N SER A 1063 21.62 -22.28 14.04
CA SER A 1063 23.07 -22.44 13.99
C SER A 1063 23.47 -23.89 14.26
N LEU A 1064 22.86 -24.55 15.24
CA LEU A 1064 23.23 -25.91 15.64
C LEU A 1064 22.78 -26.98 14.64
N ILE A 1065 21.51 -27.00 14.22
CA ILE A 1065 20.96 -28.13 13.45
C ILE A 1065 21.57 -28.17 12.02
N PRO A 1066 21.36 -27.13 11.18
CA PRO A 1066 22.05 -27.02 9.89
C PRO A 1066 23.58 -27.08 10.00
N GLY A 1067 24.16 -26.40 11.00
CA GLY A 1067 25.61 -26.34 11.20
C GLY A 1067 26.23 -27.70 11.51
N ALA A 1068 25.62 -28.49 12.40
CA ALA A 1068 26.06 -29.86 12.69
C ALA A 1068 26.01 -30.74 11.46
N MET A 1069 24.92 -30.67 10.71
CA MET A 1069 24.75 -31.44 9.50
C MET A 1069 25.82 -31.11 8.45
N ALA A 1070 26.09 -29.83 8.21
CA ALA A 1070 27.17 -29.41 7.31
C ALA A 1070 28.54 -29.85 7.84
N TYR A 1071 28.80 -29.71 9.15
CA TYR A 1071 30.07 -30.07 9.77
C TYR A 1071 30.41 -31.57 9.62
N TYR A 1072 29.44 -32.44 9.91
CA TYR A 1072 29.65 -33.89 9.86
C TYR A 1072 29.61 -34.46 8.44
N LEU A 1073 28.78 -33.93 7.53
CA LEU A 1073 28.75 -34.39 6.13
C LEU A 1073 30.06 -34.10 5.37
N VAL A 1074 30.72 -32.99 5.72
CA VAL A 1074 31.97 -32.57 5.06
C VAL A 1074 33.19 -33.34 5.58
N GLY A 1075 33.05 -34.05 6.71
CA GLY A 1075 34.17 -34.78 7.31
C GLY A 1075 35.16 -33.87 8.03
N LEU A 1076 34.70 -32.75 8.61
CA LEU A 1076 35.53 -31.91 9.49
C LEU A 1076 35.93 -32.69 10.76
N GLN A 1077 36.82 -32.11 11.57
CA GLN A 1077 37.41 -32.82 12.72
C GLN A 1077 36.35 -33.32 13.71
N LYS A 1078 36.23 -34.64 13.87
CA LYS A 1078 35.12 -35.28 14.61
C LYS A 1078 35.14 -35.09 16.13
N SER A 1079 36.12 -34.37 16.68
CA SER A 1079 36.19 -34.09 18.12
C SER A 1079 35.08 -33.13 18.56
N LEU A 1080 34.50 -33.39 19.73
CA LEU A 1080 33.44 -32.55 20.32
C LEU A 1080 33.88 -31.08 20.49
N GLU A 1081 35.13 -30.84 20.91
CA GLU A 1081 35.65 -29.49 21.15
C GLU A 1081 35.61 -28.61 19.89
N HIS A 1082 36.06 -29.13 18.75
CA HIS A 1082 36.07 -28.39 17.48
C HIS A 1082 34.65 -28.15 16.94
N PHE A 1083 33.74 -29.11 17.11
CA PHE A 1083 32.34 -28.93 16.74
C PHE A 1083 31.67 -27.85 17.60
N VAL A 1084 31.88 -27.87 18.93
CA VAL A 1084 31.32 -26.86 19.85
C VAL A 1084 31.87 -25.47 19.53
N CYS A 1085 33.17 -25.36 19.24
CA CYS A 1085 33.79 -24.11 18.81
C CYS A 1085 33.16 -23.58 17.51
N PHE A 1086 33.03 -24.45 16.49
CA PHE A 1086 32.38 -24.10 15.22
C PHE A 1086 30.94 -23.62 15.41
N ALA A 1087 30.14 -24.36 16.18
CA ALA A 1087 28.74 -24.02 16.44
C ALA A 1087 28.59 -22.69 17.20
N LEU A 1088 29.46 -22.45 18.19
CA LEU A 1088 29.46 -21.21 18.97
C LEU A 1088 29.87 -20.01 18.12
N ILE A 1089 30.90 -20.14 17.27
CA ILE A 1089 31.28 -19.08 16.33
C ILE A 1089 30.12 -18.77 15.38
N LEU A 1090 29.49 -19.80 14.80
CA LEU A 1090 28.37 -19.62 13.88
C LEU A 1090 27.18 -18.92 14.55
N PHE A 1091 26.85 -19.31 15.79
CA PHE A 1091 25.82 -18.67 16.60
C PHE A 1091 26.13 -17.20 16.90
N VAL A 1092 27.36 -16.89 17.32
CA VAL A 1092 27.77 -15.51 17.62
C VAL A 1092 27.76 -14.65 16.35
N CYS A 1093 28.26 -15.16 15.22
CA CYS A 1093 28.20 -14.46 13.94
C CYS A 1093 26.75 -14.13 13.54
N MET A 1094 25.82 -15.07 13.73
CA MET A 1094 24.40 -14.83 13.48
C MET A 1094 23.82 -13.74 14.34
N MET A 1095 24.07 -13.79 15.66
CA MET A 1095 23.61 -12.75 16.59
C MET A 1095 24.17 -11.37 16.23
N LEU A 1096 25.44 -11.28 15.85
CA LEU A 1096 26.07 -10.03 15.46
C LEU A 1096 25.44 -9.44 14.19
N VAL A 1097 25.20 -10.27 13.18
CA VAL A 1097 24.59 -9.80 11.93
C VAL A 1097 23.13 -9.43 12.12
N GLU A 1098 22.35 -10.20 12.89
CA GLU A 1098 20.97 -9.82 13.20
C GLU A 1098 20.92 -8.50 13.99
N SER A 1099 21.84 -8.30 14.94
CA SER A 1099 21.98 -7.03 15.67
C SER A 1099 22.34 -5.86 14.74
N LEU A 1100 23.27 -6.08 13.81
CA LEU A 1100 23.63 -5.08 12.79
C LEU A 1100 22.41 -4.72 11.93
N MET A 1101 21.64 -5.72 11.48
CA MET A 1101 20.44 -5.49 10.67
C MET A 1101 19.37 -4.72 11.44
N MET A 1102 19.18 -4.97 12.74
CA MET A 1102 18.28 -4.17 13.58
C MET A 1102 18.73 -2.70 13.70
N ILE A 1103 20.04 -2.45 13.78
CA ILE A 1103 20.59 -1.08 13.78
C ILE A 1103 20.27 -0.40 12.45
N VAL A 1104 20.53 -1.07 11.32
CA VAL A 1104 20.23 -0.53 9.98
C VAL A 1104 18.73 -0.25 9.83
N ALA A 1105 17.86 -1.16 10.31
CA ALA A 1105 16.41 -1.00 10.27
C ALA A 1105 15.94 0.23 11.05
N SER A 1106 16.53 0.44 12.24
CA SER A 1106 16.20 1.56 13.11
C SER A 1106 16.57 2.92 12.49
N ILE A 1107 17.64 2.97 11.69
CA ILE A 1107 18.11 4.20 11.03
C ILE A 1107 17.33 4.49 9.75
N MET A 1108 17.20 3.48 8.88
CA MET A 1108 16.72 3.72 7.52
C MET A 1108 15.22 4.00 7.47
N GLN A 1109 14.41 3.40 8.36
CA GLN A 1109 12.93 3.50 8.42
C GLN A 1109 12.17 3.11 7.13
N ASP A 1110 12.87 3.07 6.00
CA ASP A 1110 12.48 2.54 4.71
C ASP A 1110 13.07 1.14 4.54
N PHE A 1111 12.16 0.25 4.17
CA PHE A 1111 12.40 -1.18 4.06
C PHE A 1111 13.44 -1.53 2.99
N LEU A 1112 13.28 -0.96 1.81
CA LEU A 1112 14.09 -1.28 0.64
C LEU A 1112 15.51 -0.72 0.84
N MET A 1113 15.59 0.50 1.35
CA MET A 1113 16.85 1.17 1.65
C MET A 1113 17.68 0.38 2.67
N GLY A 1114 17.04 -0.12 3.72
CA GLY A 1114 17.75 -0.85 4.78
C GLY A 1114 18.28 -2.22 4.32
N ILE A 1115 17.54 -2.96 3.48
CA ILE A 1115 18.03 -4.24 2.91
C ILE A 1115 19.26 -4.02 2.05
N ILE A 1116 19.19 -3.06 1.11
CA ILE A 1116 20.30 -2.78 0.18
C ILE A 1116 21.53 -2.31 0.96
N THR A 1117 21.34 -1.44 1.95
CA THR A 1117 22.43 -0.94 2.80
C THR A 1117 23.03 -2.04 3.67
N GLY A 1118 22.19 -2.84 4.33
CA GLY A 1118 22.63 -3.96 5.17
C GLY A 1118 23.41 -5.00 4.39
N ALA A 1119 22.91 -5.42 3.22
CA ALA A 1119 23.61 -6.32 2.31
C ALA A 1119 24.95 -5.75 1.85
N GLY A 1120 25.00 -4.45 1.53
CA GLY A 1120 26.23 -3.75 1.16
C GLY A 1120 27.29 -3.78 2.26
N ILE A 1121 26.90 -3.43 3.50
CA ILE A 1121 27.79 -3.48 4.67
C ILE A 1121 28.31 -4.89 4.89
N GLN A 1122 27.43 -5.89 4.82
CA GLN A 1122 27.83 -7.28 4.99
C GLN A 1122 28.81 -7.74 3.90
N GLY A 1123 28.63 -7.29 2.65
CA GLY A 1123 29.57 -7.55 1.57
C GLY A 1123 30.97 -7.03 1.84
N VAL A 1124 31.05 -5.79 2.34
CA VAL A 1124 32.32 -5.19 2.74
C VAL A 1124 32.96 -5.98 3.92
N MET A 1125 32.16 -6.45 4.88
CA MET A 1125 32.67 -7.29 5.97
C MET A 1125 33.19 -8.64 5.47
N MET A 1126 32.49 -9.29 4.54
CA MET A 1126 32.91 -10.58 3.96
C MET A 1126 34.22 -10.44 3.16
N LEU A 1127 34.41 -9.33 2.45
CA LEU A 1127 35.66 -9.03 1.74
C LEU A 1127 36.86 -8.92 2.68
N ASN A 1128 36.68 -8.22 3.80
CA ASN A 1128 37.74 -8.00 4.78
C ASN A 1128 38.00 -9.22 5.68
N GLY A 1129 37.21 -10.30 5.56
CA GLY A 1129 37.32 -11.52 6.36
C GLY A 1129 38.51 -12.44 6.04
N GLY A 1130 39.41 -12.05 5.13
CA GLY A 1130 40.69 -12.76 4.88
C GLY A 1130 40.63 -14.00 3.99
N PHE A 1131 39.44 -14.45 3.57
CA PHE A 1131 39.29 -15.60 2.64
C PHE A 1131 39.64 -15.23 1.19
N PHE A 1132 39.18 -14.06 0.74
CA PHE A 1132 39.35 -13.63 -0.65
C PHE A 1132 40.77 -13.08 -0.92
N ARG A 1133 41.43 -12.52 0.09
CA ARG A 1133 42.83 -12.05 0.06
C ARG A 1133 43.48 -12.25 1.43
N LEU A 1134 44.68 -12.81 1.47
CA LEU A 1134 45.42 -13.07 2.72
C LEU A 1134 45.99 -11.77 3.32
N PRO A 1135 46.08 -11.62 4.66
CA PRO A 1135 46.60 -10.43 5.30
C PRO A 1135 48.05 -10.08 4.92
N ASP A 1136 48.88 -11.09 4.68
CA ASP A 1136 50.30 -10.93 4.33
C ASP A 1136 50.52 -10.34 2.93
N ASP A 1137 49.48 -10.33 2.08
CA ASP A 1137 49.47 -9.78 0.72
C ASP A 1137 48.83 -8.37 0.66
N LEU A 1138 48.41 -7.80 1.78
CA LEU A 1138 47.97 -6.40 1.82
C LEU A 1138 49.17 -5.49 1.58
N PRO A 1139 49.04 -4.42 0.77
CA PRO A 1139 50.11 -3.43 0.66
C PRO A 1139 50.44 -2.95 2.08
N LYS A 1140 51.72 -3.06 2.47
CA LYS A 1140 52.19 -2.47 3.74
C LYS A 1140 51.69 -1.03 3.77
N PRO A 1141 51.03 -0.58 4.85
CA PRO A 1141 50.47 0.76 4.90
C PRO A 1141 51.59 1.76 4.60
N PHE A 1142 51.28 2.71 3.72
CA PHE A 1142 52.08 3.90 3.50
C PHE A 1142 52.33 4.65 4.80
#